data_AF-A0A2G2W9L4-F1
#
_entry.id   AF-A0A2G2W9L4-F1
#
_cell.length_a   1.000
_cell.length_b   1.000
_cell.length_c   1.000
_cell.angle_alpha   90.00
_cell.angle_beta   90.00
_cell.angle_gamma   90.00
#
_symmetry.space_group_name_H-M   'P 1'
#
loop_
_entity.id
_entity.type
_entity.pdbx_description
1 polymer ?
#
loop_
_entity_poly.entity_id
_entity_poly.type
_entity_poly.pdbx_seq_one_letter_code
_entity_poly.pdbx_strand_id
1 'polypeptide(L)'
;MKVLFFFLSSIKKVETAWTTLKLPGPHFNILNEIVFGGLKLTPFILGLASTLLDPTTTQPLLSKSYPVDDSITPHRYPGQSSLDPDDQTQFLQISYNFGPRPFKDLPCLILFALLVLATFGFGIFASVHRNPHHSQVSSFTYNFTSSSCNLGSSSLSESESDFFALYSFDSSFLKSLIWTLVVTFILSIPFVLFVLFLLKRYTKQIVYASLPFFVIVPVFLDIYWFVACTVSSKCSEDFPLAYRILVLVFVLLLIGLLVWIFIANWHRIELTVKIIGVASFSLSRNLGLFGVLPALTLGLLAYYAPIVVFLVFARFNGEVVPKEKNGEYYCVWKQDSWVPAYYTFAILTMLWSATAMIEAHVYVISGTIAQWYFSKDESGPKRSMRSALRNAFGPSSGTICFSGLLIVVVRMVRSMVDNAKQEDSGIVNIILRFCANTLLSAVEFVNKFTITFAAITGEAYCTSAKMTYELLKRNLLSPVFVETVSTRILVGIIFVLSTIYAILVFVVVRAASHLGIETYLIAALAWLLLMVVLGFFVFVLDNVIETVYVCYAIDRDRGEATTGMWVTDECKNSYMDMKWKKVHRYIVFKIDEKSRLVTVDKVGGPGENYEDLAAALPKDDCRYAVFDFDFVTVDNCKKSKIFFIAWSPTESRIRAKILYATSKAGLRRVLDGISYELQATDPTEMGIDVIKDRAK
;
A
#
# COMPACT_ATOMS: atom_id res chain seq x y z
N MET A 1 -26.33 -10.23 14.96
CA MET A 1 -27.00 -8.93 15.19
C MET A 1 -27.02 -8.54 16.67
N LYS A 2 -27.49 -9.38 17.61
CA LYS A 2 -27.36 -9.11 19.07
C LYS A 2 -25.91 -8.91 19.54
N VAL A 3 -24.94 -9.70 19.06
CA VAL A 3 -23.52 -9.53 19.40
C VAL A 3 -22.90 -8.27 18.79
N LEU A 4 -23.27 -7.90 17.55
CA LEU A 4 -22.80 -6.68 16.87
C LEU A 4 -23.42 -5.41 17.47
N PHE A 5 -24.69 -5.48 17.88
CA PHE A 5 -25.37 -4.41 18.61
C PHE A 5 -24.89 -4.33 20.06
N PHE A 6 -24.51 -5.45 20.69
CA PHE A 6 -23.83 -5.46 21.99
C PHE A 6 -22.40 -4.92 21.89
N PHE A 7 -21.71 -5.13 20.76
CA PHE A 7 -20.40 -4.54 20.47
C PHE A 7 -20.50 -3.02 20.22
N LEU A 8 -21.42 -2.57 19.36
CA LEU A 8 -21.64 -1.16 19.07
C LEU A 8 -22.25 -0.40 20.26
N SER A 9 -23.16 -1.03 21.01
CA SER A 9 -23.69 -0.47 22.26
C SER A 9 -22.67 -0.51 23.38
N SER A 10 -21.77 -1.49 23.45
CA SER A 10 -20.63 -1.48 24.38
C SER A 10 -19.59 -0.45 23.98
N ILE A 11 -19.33 -0.21 22.69
CA ILE A 11 -18.45 0.86 22.22
C ILE A 11 -19.04 2.24 22.55
N LYS A 12 -20.35 2.44 22.36
CA LYS A 12 -21.04 3.69 22.69
C LYS A 12 -21.22 3.89 24.19
N LYS A 13 -21.41 2.80 24.98
CA LYS A 13 -21.42 2.81 26.46
C LYS A 13 -20.03 2.95 27.06
N VAL A 14 -19.00 2.45 26.38
CA VAL A 14 -17.59 2.73 26.68
C VAL A 14 -17.33 4.20 26.37
N GLU A 15 -17.72 4.74 25.22
CA GLU A 15 -17.64 6.17 24.89
C GLU A 15 -18.37 7.06 25.93
N THR A 16 -19.59 6.70 26.37
CA THR A 16 -20.29 7.45 27.44
C THR A 16 -19.67 7.26 28.82
N ALA A 17 -19.25 6.05 29.20
CA ALA A 17 -18.54 5.80 30.45
C ALA A 17 -17.14 6.45 30.49
N TRP A 18 -16.50 6.63 29.34
CA TRP A 18 -15.16 7.21 29.16
C TRP A 18 -15.20 8.74 29.08
N THR A 19 -16.29 9.33 28.58
CA THR A 19 -16.55 10.78 28.72
C THR A 19 -16.91 11.21 30.16
N THR A 20 -17.51 10.31 30.97
CA THR A 20 -17.75 10.57 32.40
C THR A 20 -16.51 10.42 33.28
N LEU A 21 -15.46 9.73 32.81
CA LEU A 21 -14.14 9.78 33.44
C LEU A 21 -13.40 11.01 32.90
N LYS A 22 -13.36 12.09 33.69
CA LYS A 22 -12.42 13.22 33.49
C LYS A 22 -10.97 12.73 33.62
N LEU A 23 -10.45 12.08 32.59
CA LEU A 23 -9.02 11.88 32.38
C LEU A 23 -8.56 12.95 31.38
N PRO A 24 -7.82 13.98 31.83
CA PRO A 24 -7.24 14.95 30.91
C PRO A 24 -6.08 14.26 30.20
N GLY A 25 -6.10 14.16 28.87
CA GLY A 25 -4.90 13.70 28.15
C GLY A 25 -5.02 13.36 26.66
N PRO A 26 -3.86 13.30 25.97
CA PRO A 26 -3.68 13.24 24.50
C PRO A 26 -4.07 11.91 23.82
N HIS A 27 -4.55 10.91 24.58
CA HIS A 27 -4.79 9.54 24.09
C HIS A 27 -6.13 9.36 23.35
N PHE A 28 -7.05 10.32 23.47
CA PHE A 28 -8.40 10.26 22.89
C PHE A 28 -8.42 10.42 21.36
N ASN A 29 -7.54 11.24 20.79
CA ASN A 29 -7.50 11.51 19.35
C ASN A 29 -6.97 10.33 18.51
N ILE A 30 -6.16 9.46 19.12
CA ILE A 30 -5.48 8.35 18.44
C ILE A 30 -6.47 7.21 18.12
N LEU A 31 -7.43 6.92 19.00
CA LEU A 31 -8.43 5.86 18.78
C LEU A 31 -9.44 6.24 17.68
N ASN A 32 -9.88 7.51 17.64
CA ASN A 32 -10.77 8.00 16.58
C ASN A 32 -10.08 8.03 15.20
N GLU A 33 -8.78 8.35 15.14
CA GLU A 33 -8.01 8.22 13.90
C GLU A 33 -7.82 6.76 13.45
N ILE A 34 -7.82 5.79 14.35
CA ILE A 34 -7.61 4.38 13.99
C ILE A 34 -8.90 3.69 13.54
N VAL A 35 -10.03 4.02 14.18
CA VAL A 35 -11.34 3.42 13.87
C VAL A 35 -12.00 4.09 12.65
N PHE A 36 -11.79 5.40 12.44
CA PHE A 36 -12.40 6.16 11.35
C PHE A 36 -11.40 6.77 10.34
N GLY A 37 -10.09 6.75 10.61
CA GLY A 37 -9.09 7.40 9.75
C GLY A 37 -8.78 6.68 8.44
N GLY A 38 -9.34 5.49 8.20
CA GLY A 38 -9.38 4.89 6.85
C GLY A 38 -10.17 5.71 5.82
N LEU A 39 -10.88 6.76 6.25
CA LEU A 39 -11.60 7.71 5.39
C LEU A 39 -10.97 9.11 5.30
N LYS A 40 -9.75 9.36 5.82
CA LYS A 40 -9.12 10.68 5.67
C LYS A 40 -8.62 10.91 4.23
N LEU A 41 -9.49 11.51 3.42
CA LEU A 41 -9.08 12.41 2.34
C LEU A 41 -8.31 13.59 2.96
N THR A 42 -7.10 13.85 2.45
CA THR A 42 -6.28 15.09 2.58
C THR A 42 -5.54 15.28 3.91
N PRO A 43 -4.19 15.22 3.88
CA PRO A 43 -3.41 16.46 3.78
C PRO A 43 -2.10 16.37 2.95
N PHE A 44 -2.08 15.61 1.84
CA PHE A 44 -0.87 15.53 0.98
C PHE A 44 -0.72 16.71 -0.01
N ILE A 45 -1.81 17.46 -0.27
CA ILE A 45 -1.83 18.55 -1.26
C ILE A 45 -1.11 19.82 -0.74
N LEU A 46 -1.05 20.04 0.57
CA LEU A 46 -0.38 21.25 1.11
C LEU A 46 1.15 21.12 1.17
N GLY A 47 1.69 19.90 1.24
CA GLY A 47 3.14 19.66 1.30
C GLY A 47 3.87 19.72 -0.04
N LEU A 48 3.14 19.58 -1.16
CA LEU A 48 3.71 19.59 -2.51
C LEU A 48 3.88 21.00 -3.09
N ALA A 49 3.23 22.02 -2.51
CA ALA A 49 3.33 23.39 -3.01
C ALA A 49 4.71 24.03 -2.76
N SER A 50 5.49 23.53 -1.79
CA SER A 50 6.81 24.09 -1.45
C SER A 50 7.99 23.45 -2.21
N THR A 51 7.77 22.37 -2.96
CA THR A 51 8.82 21.67 -3.74
C THR A 51 8.75 21.90 -5.25
N LEU A 52 7.83 22.75 -5.72
CA LEU A 52 7.62 23.04 -7.15
C LEU A 52 8.24 24.36 -7.65
N LEU A 53 9.13 24.97 -6.88
CA LEU A 53 9.98 26.07 -7.35
C LEU A 53 11.34 25.52 -7.79
N ASP A 54 11.36 24.83 -8.93
CA ASP A 54 12.57 24.76 -9.77
C ASP A 54 12.19 24.56 -11.24
N PRO A 55 12.28 25.60 -12.09
CA PRO A 55 11.77 25.55 -13.45
C PRO A 55 12.90 25.27 -14.45
N THR A 56 13.49 24.06 -14.46
CA THR A 56 14.25 23.60 -15.63
C THR A 56 14.27 22.08 -15.71
N THR A 57 13.32 21.49 -16.44
CA THR A 57 13.52 20.34 -17.34
C THR A 57 12.19 19.99 -18.03
N THR A 58 11.84 20.79 -19.03
CA THR A 58 10.72 20.52 -19.94
C THR A 58 11.15 19.65 -21.13
N GLN A 59 10.64 18.41 -21.12
CA GLN A 59 10.14 17.62 -22.29
C GLN A 59 11.15 17.04 -23.34
N PRO A 60 10.69 16.23 -24.34
CA PRO A 60 10.24 14.82 -24.20
C PRO A 60 10.76 13.92 -25.36
N LEU A 61 10.82 12.58 -25.24
CA LEU A 61 10.88 11.70 -26.43
C LEU A 61 10.22 10.34 -26.19
N LEU A 62 8.94 10.21 -26.59
CA LEU A 62 8.41 8.93 -27.10
C LEU A 62 7.17 9.13 -28.01
N SER A 63 7.38 9.13 -29.32
CA SER A 63 6.53 8.58 -30.41
C SER A 63 7.23 8.96 -31.73
N LYS A 64 7.35 8.21 -32.82
CA LYS A 64 6.72 6.99 -33.36
C LYS A 64 7.62 6.53 -34.57
N SER A 65 7.48 5.27 -35.01
CA SER A 65 7.79 4.68 -36.33
C SER A 65 8.70 5.42 -37.37
N TYR A 66 9.72 4.70 -37.87
CA TYR A 66 10.62 4.95 -39.03
C TYR A 66 10.01 5.77 -40.21
N PRO A 67 10.80 6.63 -40.88
CA PRO A 67 11.68 6.18 -41.96
C PRO A 67 13.14 6.67 -41.88
N VAL A 68 13.98 6.01 -42.69
CA VAL A 68 15.42 6.22 -42.90
C VAL A 68 15.72 7.60 -43.49
N ASP A 69 16.76 8.29 -42.99
CA ASP A 69 17.63 9.10 -43.85
C ASP A 69 19.01 9.35 -43.19
N ASP A 70 20.05 9.27 -44.02
CA ASP A 70 21.47 9.38 -43.72
C ASP A 70 21.90 10.83 -43.38
N SER A 71 22.79 11.01 -42.39
CA SER A 71 23.92 11.96 -42.46
C SER A 71 24.75 12.00 -41.16
N ILE A 72 26.05 12.21 -41.37
CA ILE A 72 27.22 11.96 -40.52
C ILE A 72 27.55 13.17 -39.62
N THR A 73 27.92 12.97 -38.33
CA THR A 73 29.19 13.44 -37.71
C THR A 73 29.30 13.13 -36.18
N PRO A 74 30.51 12.88 -35.63
CA PRO A 74 30.71 12.36 -34.26
C PRO A 74 31.16 13.43 -33.23
N HIS A 75 30.60 13.41 -32.01
CA HIS A 75 31.08 14.26 -30.91
C HIS A 75 31.60 13.46 -29.68
N ARG A 76 32.93 13.50 -29.58
CA ARG A 76 33.88 13.51 -28.43
C ARG A 76 33.32 13.45 -26.99
N TYR A 77 33.83 12.47 -26.22
CA TYR A 77 33.70 12.30 -24.76
C TYR A 77 34.48 13.34 -23.93
N PRO A 78 34.03 13.67 -22.71
CA PRO A 78 34.93 14.04 -21.60
C PRO A 78 34.88 12.97 -20.49
N GLY A 79 36.06 12.59 -19.99
CA GLY A 79 36.21 11.62 -18.90
C GLY A 79 36.15 12.26 -17.51
N GLN A 80 35.99 11.44 -16.46
CA GLN A 80 36.57 11.70 -15.14
C GLN A 80 36.41 10.54 -14.14
N SER A 81 37.44 10.47 -13.28
CA SER A 81 37.47 10.08 -11.85
C SER A 81 37.17 8.65 -11.43
N SER A 82 38.21 8.07 -10.81
CA SER A 82 38.24 6.88 -9.95
C SER A 82 37.18 6.94 -8.83
N LEU A 83 36.32 5.92 -8.78
CA LEU A 83 35.40 5.65 -7.68
C LEU A 83 35.76 4.32 -7.01
N ASP A 84 35.75 4.33 -5.68
CA ASP A 84 36.11 3.25 -4.77
C ASP A 84 35.29 1.96 -4.99
N PRO A 85 35.88 0.77 -4.76
CA PRO A 85 35.27 -0.52 -5.07
C PRO A 85 34.16 -0.99 -4.10
N ASP A 86 33.87 -0.27 -3.01
CA ASP A 86 32.95 -0.76 -1.96
C ASP A 86 31.46 -0.46 -2.23
N ASP A 87 31.14 0.39 -3.21
CA ASP A 87 29.76 0.82 -3.51
C ASP A 87 29.05 -0.06 -4.57
N GLN A 88 29.69 -1.16 -5.00
CA GLN A 88 29.15 -2.02 -6.06
C GLN A 88 28.18 -3.12 -5.58
N THR A 89 27.79 -3.14 -4.31
CA THR A 89 26.86 -4.16 -3.78
C THR A 89 25.45 -3.61 -3.57
N GLN A 90 24.60 -3.64 -4.62
CA GLN A 90 23.13 -3.87 -4.55
C GLN A 90 22.40 -3.45 -5.85
N PHE A 91 22.69 -4.09 -6.98
CA PHE A 91 21.60 -4.41 -7.90
C PHE A 91 21.10 -5.80 -7.54
N LEU A 92 20.42 -5.90 -6.39
CA LEU A 92 19.65 -7.09 -6.05
C LEU A 92 18.65 -7.27 -7.20
N GLN A 93 18.74 -8.39 -7.89
CA GLN A 93 17.75 -8.82 -8.86
C GLN A 93 16.47 -9.13 -8.08
N ILE A 94 15.68 -8.09 -7.76
CA ILE A 94 14.46 -8.18 -6.95
C ILE A 94 13.49 -9.06 -7.71
N SER A 95 13.28 -10.30 -7.27
CA SER A 95 12.33 -11.26 -7.84
C SER A 95 11.43 -11.81 -6.74
N TYR A 96 10.24 -12.26 -7.14
CA TYR A 96 9.37 -12.92 -6.18
C TYR A 96 10.03 -14.18 -5.65
N ASN A 97 10.19 -14.27 -4.33
CA ASN A 97 10.75 -15.45 -3.70
C ASN A 97 9.66 -16.52 -3.52
N PHE A 98 9.67 -17.52 -4.41
CA PHE A 98 8.80 -18.69 -4.39
C PHE A 98 9.23 -19.77 -3.39
N GLY A 99 10.47 -19.71 -2.87
CA GLY A 99 11.03 -20.69 -1.96
C GLY A 99 10.56 -20.55 -0.51
N PRO A 100 10.96 -21.48 0.38
CA PRO A 100 10.77 -21.33 1.81
C PRO A 100 11.50 -20.09 2.33
N ARG A 101 10.84 -19.29 3.16
CA ARG A 101 11.38 -18.04 3.70
C ARG A 101 11.94 -18.27 5.11
N PRO A 102 13.14 -17.77 5.44
CA PRO A 102 13.65 -17.80 6.81
C PRO A 102 12.90 -16.80 7.70
N PHE A 103 12.89 -17.03 9.01
CA PHE A 103 12.31 -16.08 9.97
C PHE A 103 13.12 -14.77 9.97
N LYS A 104 12.41 -13.63 9.86
CA LYS A 104 13.00 -12.28 9.88
C LYS A 104 12.45 -11.46 11.04
N ASP A 105 13.24 -10.52 11.54
CA ASP A 105 12.86 -9.53 12.55
C ASP A 105 12.25 -10.13 13.84
N LEU A 106 12.77 -11.29 14.26
CA LEU A 106 12.29 -12.07 15.41
C LEU A 106 12.19 -11.27 16.73
N PRO A 107 13.12 -10.35 17.07
CA PRO A 107 13.03 -9.57 18.32
C PRO A 107 11.71 -8.79 18.46
N CYS A 108 11.18 -8.25 17.35
CA CYS A 108 9.95 -7.47 17.36
C CYS A 108 8.73 -8.37 17.58
N LEU A 109 8.76 -9.58 17.01
CA LEU A 109 7.75 -10.60 17.26
C LEU A 109 7.76 -11.06 18.73
N ILE A 110 8.95 -11.29 19.28
CA ILE A 110 9.12 -11.68 20.69
C ILE A 110 8.59 -10.58 21.61
N LEU A 111 8.93 -9.31 21.34
CA LEU A 111 8.44 -8.17 22.11
C LEU A 111 6.91 -8.07 22.05
N PHE A 112 6.32 -8.22 20.86
CA PHE A 112 4.87 -8.24 20.69
C PHE A 112 4.22 -9.37 21.49
N ALA A 113 4.76 -10.59 21.40
CA ALA A 113 4.26 -11.75 22.13
C ALA A 113 4.35 -11.55 23.65
N LEU A 114 5.46 -11.00 24.16
CA LEU A 114 5.61 -10.69 25.59
C LEU A 114 4.58 -9.66 26.06
N LEU A 115 4.31 -8.63 25.27
CA LEU A 115 3.32 -7.60 25.60
C LEU A 115 1.90 -8.18 25.64
N VAL A 116 1.56 -9.06 24.69
CA VAL A 116 0.29 -9.78 24.68
C VAL A 116 0.18 -10.69 25.92
N LEU A 117 1.20 -11.50 26.20
CA LEU A 117 1.21 -12.40 27.36
C LEU A 117 1.09 -11.62 28.68
N ALA A 118 1.79 -10.50 28.83
CA ALA A 118 1.69 -9.63 29.99
C ALA A 118 0.26 -9.06 30.14
N THR A 119 -0.35 -8.58 29.07
CA THR A 119 -1.72 -8.02 29.09
C THR A 119 -2.75 -9.06 29.52
N PHE A 120 -2.63 -10.29 29.03
CA PHE A 120 -3.50 -11.39 29.47
C PHE A 120 -3.19 -11.83 30.90
N GLY A 121 -1.91 -11.91 31.30
CA GLY A 121 -1.50 -12.28 32.65
C GLY A 121 -2.04 -11.32 33.71
N PHE A 122 -1.84 -10.01 33.52
CA PHE A 122 -2.40 -8.98 34.40
C PHE A 122 -3.93 -8.94 34.36
N GLY A 123 -4.55 -9.21 33.20
CA GLY A 123 -6.01 -9.29 33.08
C GLY A 123 -6.61 -10.44 33.87
N ILE A 124 -5.98 -11.61 33.83
CA ILE A 124 -6.37 -12.77 34.65
C ILE A 124 -6.18 -12.45 36.14
N PHE A 125 -5.04 -11.86 36.51
CA PHE A 125 -4.79 -11.42 37.89
C PHE A 125 -5.89 -10.46 38.39
N ALA A 126 -6.24 -9.45 37.58
CA ALA A 126 -7.30 -8.49 37.85
C ALA A 126 -8.69 -9.13 37.99
N SER A 127 -8.97 -10.15 37.19
CA SER A 127 -10.24 -10.89 37.25
C SER A 127 -10.37 -11.71 38.53
N VAL A 128 -9.26 -12.23 39.06
CA VAL A 128 -9.25 -13.07 40.28
C VAL A 128 -9.27 -12.24 41.56
N HIS A 129 -8.54 -11.12 41.61
CA HIS A 129 -8.39 -10.28 42.80
C HIS A 129 -9.44 -9.16 42.93
N ARG A 130 -10.54 -9.25 42.18
CA ARG A 130 -11.60 -8.24 42.20
C ARG A 130 -12.17 -8.06 43.62
N ASN A 131 -12.36 -6.83 44.03
CA ASN A 131 -12.98 -6.52 45.31
C ASN A 131 -14.53 -6.53 45.15
N PRO A 132 -15.27 -7.38 45.88
CA PRO A 132 -16.72 -7.49 45.75
C PRO A 132 -17.47 -6.23 46.21
N HIS A 133 -16.83 -5.36 47.01
CA HIS A 133 -17.47 -4.17 47.57
C HIS A 133 -17.58 -2.99 46.59
N HIS A 134 -17.05 -3.09 45.37
CA HIS A 134 -17.15 -2.01 44.36
C HIS A 134 -18.61 -1.64 44.02
N SER A 135 -19.52 -2.60 43.92
CA SER A 135 -20.93 -2.34 43.64
C SER A 135 -21.70 -1.72 44.82
N GLN A 136 -21.12 -1.80 46.02
CA GLN A 136 -21.74 -1.37 47.28
C GLN A 136 -21.22 -0.01 47.76
N VAL A 137 -20.42 0.72 46.97
CA VAL A 137 -19.78 1.99 47.39
C VAL A 137 -20.79 3.03 47.91
N SER A 138 -22.00 3.09 47.35
CA SER A 138 -23.07 3.98 47.81
C SER A 138 -23.61 3.65 49.19
N SER A 139 -23.43 2.42 49.67
CA SER A 139 -23.86 1.96 51.00
C SER A 139 -22.80 2.17 52.09
N PHE A 140 -21.61 2.68 51.75
CA PHE A 140 -20.58 3.04 52.72
C PHE A 140 -20.79 4.46 53.23
N THR A 141 -20.90 4.61 54.54
CA THR A 141 -20.98 5.90 55.23
C THR A 141 -19.69 6.19 55.99
N TYR A 142 -19.25 7.45 55.98
CA TYR A 142 -18.06 7.86 56.72
C TYR A 142 -18.31 7.83 58.23
N ASN A 143 -17.49 7.09 58.97
CA ASN A 143 -17.55 7.04 60.42
C ASN A 143 -16.47 7.95 61.02
N PHE A 144 -16.91 9.02 61.70
CA PHE A 144 -16.04 10.00 62.35
C PHE A 144 -15.19 9.40 63.49
N THR A 145 -15.62 8.28 64.09
CA THR A 145 -14.92 7.66 65.23
C THR A 145 -13.72 6.80 64.79
N SER A 146 -13.82 6.12 63.64
CA SER A 146 -12.77 5.24 63.12
C SER A 146 -11.97 5.84 61.96
N SER A 147 -12.31 7.06 61.52
CA SER A 147 -11.75 7.69 60.31
C SER A 147 -11.82 6.81 59.06
N SER A 148 -12.82 5.91 59.00
CA SER A 148 -12.97 4.89 57.96
C SER A 148 -14.39 4.87 57.39
N CYS A 149 -14.51 4.38 56.16
CA CYS A 149 -15.79 4.12 55.52
C CYS A 149 -16.30 2.75 55.94
N ASN A 150 -17.44 2.70 56.64
CA ASN A 150 -18.05 1.45 57.09
C ASN A 150 -19.39 1.23 56.37
N LEU A 151 -19.77 -0.04 56.19
CA LEU A 151 -21.04 -0.41 55.59
C LEU A 151 -22.20 0.05 56.49
N GLY A 152 -23.06 0.92 55.98
CA GLY A 152 -24.23 1.42 56.71
C GLY A 152 -25.27 0.31 56.90
N SER A 153 -25.73 0.10 58.14
CA SER A 153 -26.80 -0.85 58.45
C SER A 153 -28.17 -0.26 58.08
N SER A 154 -28.50 -0.23 56.79
CA SER A 154 -29.87 0.06 56.34
C SER A 154 -30.15 -0.49 54.93
N SER A 155 -31.05 -1.48 54.90
CA SER A 155 -31.90 -1.96 53.80
C SER A 155 -31.30 -2.10 52.40
N LEU A 156 -31.20 -3.37 51.97
CA LEU A 156 -31.25 -3.80 50.58
C LEU A 156 -32.38 -3.07 49.84
N SER A 157 -32.02 -2.14 48.98
CA SER A 157 -32.80 -1.81 47.79
C SER A 157 -31.92 -2.13 46.60
N GLU A 158 -32.15 -3.31 46.03
CA GLU A 158 -31.69 -3.60 44.68
C GLU A 158 -32.44 -2.65 43.74
N SER A 159 -31.77 -1.62 43.24
CA SER A 159 -32.22 -0.91 42.05
C SER A 159 -31.60 -1.59 40.82
N GLU A 160 -32.04 -2.81 40.53
CA GLU A 160 -31.97 -3.35 39.17
C GLU A 160 -33.12 -2.78 38.34
N SER A 161 -32.93 -1.58 37.80
CA SER A 161 -33.64 -1.13 36.60
C SER A 161 -33.05 0.18 36.12
N ASP A 162 -32.70 0.23 34.83
CA ASP A 162 -32.44 1.43 33.99
C ASP A 162 -31.09 1.50 33.28
N PHE A 163 -30.59 0.36 32.78
CA PHE A 163 -29.55 0.37 31.74
C PHE A 163 -30.01 -0.15 30.37
N PHE A 164 -31.27 -0.61 30.28
CA PHE A 164 -31.94 -1.05 29.06
C PHE A 164 -33.31 -0.39 28.89
N ALA A 165 -33.43 0.90 29.19
CA ALA A 165 -34.44 1.73 28.54
C ALA A 165 -34.03 1.92 27.05
N LEU A 166 -34.10 0.82 26.30
CA LEU A 166 -34.00 0.84 24.86
C LEU A 166 -35.30 1.48 24.37
N TYR A 167 -35.17 2.62 23.69
CA TYR A 167 -36.23 3.24 22.89
C TYR A 167 -37.21 2.18 22.36
N SER A 168 -38.48 2.30 22.75
CA SER A 168 -39.58 1.54 22.17
C SER A 168 -39.77 2.02 20.73
N PHE A 169 -38.93 1.54 19.82
CA PHE A 169 -39.15 1.70 18.38
C PHE A 169 -40.39 0.89 17.99
N ASP A 170 -41.23 1.46 17.12
CA ASP A 170 -42.37 0.74 16.57
C ASP A 170 -41.90 -0.55 15.88
N SER A 171 -42.63 -1.64 16.10
CA SER A 171 -42.32 -2.97 15.57
C SER A 171 -42.26 -2.98 14.04
N SER A 172 -43.04 -2.10 13.39
CA SER A 172 -43.12 -1.95 11.95
C SER A 172 -41.85 -1.32 11.35
N PHE A 173 -41.32 -0.29 12.02
CA PHE A 173 -40.08 0.39 11.67
C PHE A 173 -38.88 -0.55 11.79
N LEU A 174 -38.73 -1.24 12.92
CA LEU A 174 -37.63 -2.17 13.15
C LEU A 174 -37.63 -3.31 12.13
N LYS A 175 -38.82 -3.87 11.81
CA LYS A 175 -38.95 -4.91 10.80
C LYS A 175 -38.49 -4.40 9.42
N SER A 176 -38.96 -3.23 9.02
CA SER A 176 -38.61 -2.61 7.72
C SER A 176 -37.11 -2.28 7.63
N LEU A 177 -36.53 -1.75 8.70
CA LEU A 177 -35.10 -1.46 8.81
C LEU A 177 -34.26 -2.73 8.70
N ILE A 178 -34.58 -3.78 9.47
CA ILE A 178 -33.81 -5.04 9.47
C ILE A 178 -33.83 -5.67 8.07
N TRP A 179 -35.00 -5.79 7.44
CA TRP A 179 -35.11 -6.35 6.10
C TRP A 179 -34.37 -5.51 5.06
N THR A 180 -34.47 -4.18 5.14
CA THR A 180 -33.75 -3.29 4.21
C THR A 180 -32.23 -3.45 4.35
N LEU A 181 -31.70 -3.52 5.58
CA LEU A 181 -30.27 -3.72 5.81
C LEU A 181 -29.79 -5.11 5.36
N VAL A 182 -30.57 -6.16 5.61
CA VAL A 182 -30.25 -7.53 5.14
C VAL A 182 -30.24 -7.59 3.62
N VAL A 183 -31.26 -7.03 2.95
CA VAL A 183 -31.32 -6.95 1.48
C VAL A 183 -30.16 -6.14 0.93
N THR A 184 -29.83 -5.00 1.54
CA THR A 184 -28.68 -4.16 1.15
C THR A 184 -27.36 -4.93 1.26
N PHE A 185 -27.18 -5.69 2.35
CA PHE A 185 -25.99 -6.51 2.52
C PHE A 185 -25.88 -7.60 1.45
N ILE A 186 -26.98 -8.28 1.12
CA ILE A 186 -27.01 -9.31 0.06
C ILE A 186 -26.75 -8.67 -1.32
N LEU A 187 -27.38 -7.54 -1.62
CA LEU A 187 -27.21 -6.81 -2.88
C LEU A 187 -25.82 -6.18 -3.03
N SER A 188 -25.08 -5.97 -1.94
CA SER A 188 -23.72 -5.44 -2.02
C SER A 188 -22.77 -6.33 -2.84
N ILE A 189 -22.97 -7.65 -2.84
CA ILE A 189 -22.15 -8.61 -3.59
C ILE A 189 -22.26 -8.38 -5.10
N PRO A 190 -23.45 -8.36 -5.72
CA PRO A 190 -23.57 -8.04 -7.15
C PRO A 190 -23.09 -6.63 -7.47
N PHE A 191 -23.23 -5.64 -6.57
CA PHE A 191 -22.62 -4.31 -6.77
C PHE A 191 -21.09 -4.38 -6.86
N VAL A 192 -20.42 -5.10 -5.96
CA VAL A 192 -18.96 -5.30 -5.99
C VAL A 192 -18.54 -5.98 -7.29
N LEU A 193 -19.24 -7.06 -7.68
CA LEU A 193 -18.95 -7.77 -8.93
C LEU A 193 -19.19 -6.89 -10.17
N PHE A 194 -20.23 -6.06 -10.13
CA PHE A 194 -20.53 -5.10 -11.19
C PHE A 194 -19.43 -4.04 -11.33
N VAL A 195 -18.98 -3.44 -10.22
CA VAL A 195 -17.87 -2.48 -10.23
C VAL A 195 -16.59 -3.14 -10.73
N LEU A 196 -16.28 -4.37 -10.28
CA LEU A 196 -15.14 -5.14 -10.79
C LEU A 196 -15.24 -5.41 -12.30
N PHE A 197 -16.42 -5.80 -12.78
CA PHE A 197 -16.66 -6.03 -14.20
C PHE A 197 -16.45 -4.76 -15.02
N LEU A 198 -17.01 -3.63 -14.56
CA LEU A 198 -16.85 -2.32 -15.17
C LEU A 198 -15.37 -1.91 -15.23
N LEU A 199 -14.66 -1.98 -14.12
CA LEU A 199 -13.23 -1.62 -14.05
C LEU A 199 -12.35 -2.56 -14.87
N LYS A 200 -12.74 -3.83 -15.07
CA LYS A 200 -12.01 -4.78 -15.92
C LYS A 200 -12.23 -4.55 -17.42
N ARG A 201 -13.46 -4.24 -17.84
CA ARG A 201 -13.82 -4.13 -19.26
C ARG A 201 -13.70 -2.72 -19.81
N TYR A 202 -13.98 -1.71 -18.99
CA TYR A 202 -14.14 -0.32 -19.39
C TYR A 202 -13.27 0.64 -18.58
N THR A 203 -12.10 0.18 -18.09
CA THR A 203 -11.19 1.00 -17.25
C THR A 203 -10.90 2.36 -17.88
N LYS A 204 -10.59 2.34 -19.18
CA LYS A 204 -10.26 3.55 -19.95
C LYS A 204 -11.42 4.53 -19.93
N GLN A 205 -12.61 4.09 -20.30
CA GLN A 205 -13.79 4.94 -20.35
C GLN A 205 -14.13 5.49 -18.96
N ILE A 206 -14.07 4.66 -17.91
CA ILE A 206 -14.42 5.06 -16.54
C ILE A 206 -13.47 6.12 -16.01
N VAL A 207 -12.15 5.91 -16.14
CA VAL A 207 -11.16 6.88 -15.67
C VAL A 207 -11.34 8.21 -16.40
N TYR A 208 -11.39 8.22 -17.74
CA TYR A 208 -11.56 9.46 -18.49
C TYR A 208 -12.91 10.13 -18.25
N ALA A 209 -14.00 9.37 -18.07
CA ALA A 209 -15.29 9.92 -17.72
C ALA A 209 -15.31 10.52 -16.32
N SER A 210 -14.54 9.97 -15.37
CA SER A 210 -14.48 10.45 -13.98
C SER A 210 -13.66 11.73 -13.80
N LEU A 211 -12.68 12.01 -14.68
CA LEU A 211 -11.80 13.18 -14.56
C LEU A 211 -12.57 14.53 -14.57
N PRO A 212 -13.51 14.79 -15.50
CA PRO A 212 -14.35 15.98 -15.46
C PRO A 212 -15.17 16.11 -14.18
N PHE A 213 -15.65 15.00 -13.60
CA PHE A 213 -16.44 15.07 -12.36
C PHE A 213 -15.65 15.63 -11.17
N PHE A 214 -14.33 15.42 -11.11
CA PHE A 214 -13.48 16.03 -10.08
C PHE A 214 -13.38 17.55 -10.18
N VAL A 215 -13.67 18.09 -11.36
CA VAL A 215 -13.69 19.54 -11.60
C VAL A 215 -15.12 20.06 -11.40
N ILE A 216 -16.09 19.41 -12.05
CA ILE A 216 -17.49 19.87 -12.09
C ILE A 216 -18.14 19.84 -10.71
N VAL A 217 -17.95 18.78 -9.92
CA VAL A 217 -18.63 18.63 -8.62
C VAL A 217 -18.18 19.71 -7.61
N PRO A 218 -16.88 19.94 -7.38
CA PRO A 218 -16.44 21.02 -6.51
C PRO A 218 -16.87 22.40 -7.02
N VAL A 219 -16.79 22.68 -8.33
CA VAL A 219 -17.29 23.95 -8.89
C VAL A 219 -18.78 24.14 -8.60
N PHE A 220 -19.58 23.10 -8.83
CA PHE A 220 -21.02 23.16 -8.57
C PHE A 220 -21.33 23.38 -7.08
N LEU A 221 -20.64 22.67 -6.18
CA LEU A 221 -20.82 22.83 -4.74
C LEU A 221 -20.39 24.21 -4.24
N ASP A 222 -19.32 24.77 -4.81
CA ASP A 222 -18.80 26.09 -4.47
C ASP A 222 -19.78 27.20 -4.92
N ILE A 223 -20.27 27.11 -6.16
CA ILE A 223 -21.32 28.01 -6.67
C ILE A 223 -22.61 27.87 -5.86
N TYR A 224 -23.03 26.63 -5.57
CA TYR A 224 -24.23 26.38 -4.78
C TYR A 224 -24.10 26.98 -3.37
N TRP A 225 -22.95 26.78 -2.70
CA TRP A 225 -22.69 27.35 -1.38
C TRP A 225 -22.74 28.89 -1.42
N PHE A 226 -22.09 29.49 -2.42
CA PHE A 226 -22.11 30.95 -2.61
C PHE A 226 -23.55 31.49 -2.78
N VAL A 227 -24.35 30.86 -3.65
CA VAL A 227 -25.75 31.26 -3.91
C VAL A 227 -26.62 31.03 -2.68
N ALA A 228 -26.57 29.84 -2.08
CA ALA A 228 -27.36 29.47 -0.92
C ALA A 228 -27.05 30.38 0.29
N CYS A 229 -25.77 30.71 0.50
CA CYS A 229 -25.38 31.62 1.58
C CYS A 229 -25.79 33.07 1.32
N THR A 230 -25.90 33.47 0.05
CA THR A 230 -26.37 34.81 -0.32
C THR A 230 -27.89 34.97 -0.18
N VAL A 231 -28.65 33.91 -0.41
CA VAL A 231 -30.11 33.91 -0.23
C VAL A 231 -30.52 33.74 1.23
N SER A 232 -29.76 32.96 2.01
CA SER A 232 -30.05 32.73 3.42
C SER A 232 -29.62 33.94 4.27
N SER A 233 -30.59 34.61 4.91
CA SER A 233 -30.34 35.76 5.79
C SER A 233 -29.31 35.44 6.88
N LYS A 234 -29.45 34.28 7.53
CA LYS A 234 -28.56 33.83 8.61
C LYS A 234 -27.11 33.64 8.14
N CYS A 235 -26.92 32.97 7.00
CA CYS A 235 -25.57 32.77 6.46
C CYS A 235 -24.96 34.08 5.96
N SER A 236 -25.82 34.97 5.43
CA SER A 236 -25.36 36.22 4.87
C SER A 236 -24.85 37.20 5.95
N GLU A 237 -25.40 37.14 7.15
CA GLU A 237 -24.94 37.90 8.31
C GLU A 237 -23.62 37.34 8.88
N ASP A 238 -23.50 36.02 8.97
CA ASP A 238 -22.30 35.35 9.52
C ASP A 238 -21.05 35.53 8.63
N PHE A 239 -21.24 35.59 7.30
CA PHE A 239 -20.14 35.67 6.34
C PHE A 239 -20.25 36.91 5.44
N PRO A 240 -19.41 37.94 5.59
CA PRO A 240 -19.43 39.11 4.72
C PRO A 240 -19.22 38.76 3.23
N LEU A 241 -19.77 39.57 2.32
CA LEU A 241 -19.67 39.34 0.87
C LEU A 241 -18.22 39.20 0.38
N ALA A 242 -17.29 39.98 0.93
CA ALA A 242 -15.85 39.88 0.61
C ALA A 242 -15.26 38.49 0.95
N TYR A 243 -15.65 37.90 2.09
CA TYR A 243 -15.21 36.56 2.47
C TYR A 243 -15.75 35.50 1.52
N ARG A 244 -17.03 35.59 1.13
CA ARG A 244 -17.64 34.63 0.19
C ARG A 244 -16.96 34.66 -1.19
N ILE A 245 -16.66 35.86 -1.71
CA ILE A 245 -15.91 36.02 -2.97
C ILE A 245 -14.51 35.45 -2.83
N LEU A 246 -13.83 35.70 -1.71
CA LEU A 246 -12.49 35.16 -1.45
C LEU A 246 -12.50 33.64 -1.46
N VAL A 247 -13.47 33.00 -0.78
CA VAL A 247 -13.62 31.53 -0.78
C VAL A 247 -13.87 31.00 -2.18
N LEU A 248 -14.81 31.61 -2.93
CA LEU A 248 -15.12 31.23 -4.32
C LEU A 248 -13.86 31.28 -5.21
N VAL A 249 -13.14 32.40 -5.19
CA VAL A 249 -11.91 32.56 -5.99
C VAL A 249 -10.84 31.56 -5.57
N PHE A 250 -10.65 31.36 -4.25
CA PHE A 250 -9.67 30.42 -3.73
C PHE A 250 -9.96 28.97 -4.16
N VAL A 251 -11.23 28.54 -4.07
CA VAL A 251 -11.65 27.20 -4.50
C VAL A 251 -11.49 27.03 -6.02
N LEU A 252 -11.88 28.03 -6.82
CA LEU A 252 -11.67 28.00 -8.28
C LEU A 252 -10.18 27.94 -8.66
N LEU A 253 -9.30 28.64 -7.94
CA LEU A 253 -7.85 28.56 -8.15
C LEU A 253 -7.30 27.17 -7.83
N LEU A 254 -7.74 26.55 -6.72
CA LEU A 254 -7.37 25.17 -6.38
C LEU A 254 -7.80 24.19 -7.47
N ILE A 255 -9.02 24.36 -7.99
CA ILE A 255 -9.54 23.53 -9.09
C ILE A 255 -8.72 23.74 -10.37
N GLY A 256 -8.38 24.99 -10.70
CA GLY A 256 -7.50 25.32 -11.82
C GLY A 256 -6.12 24.65 -11.71
N LEU A 257 -5.55 24.62 -10.50
CA LEU A 257 -4.29 23.93 -10.22
C LEU A 257 -4.42 22.40 -10.38
N LEU A 258 -5.52 21.80 -9.93
CA LEU A 258 -5.79 20.37 -10.14
C LEU A 258 -5.91 20.03 -11.63
N VAL A 259 -6.61 20.86 -12.40
CA VAL A 259 -6.74 20.70 -13.86
C VAL A 259 -5.37 20.80 -14.53
N TRP A 260 -4.56 21.80 -14.15
CA TRP A 260 -3.18 21.92 -14.63
C TRP A 260 -2.41 20.62 -14.36
N ILE A 261 -2.44 20.10 -13.13
CA ILE A 261 -1.72 18.88 -12.75
C ILE A 261 -2.12 17.70 -13.64
N PHE A 262 -3.41 17.52 -13.93
CA PHE A 262 -3.88 16.46 -14.80
C PHE A 262 -3.40 16.61 -16.24
N ILE A 263 -3.43 17.84 -16.79
CA ILE A 263 -2.95 18.12 -18.14
C ILE A 263 -1.43 17.90 -18.22
N ALA A 264 -0.67 18.43 -17.27
CA ALA A 264 0.79 18.31 -17.22
C ALA A 264 1.25 16.85 -17.09
N ASN A 265 0.46 15.99 -16.44
CA ASN A 265 0.79 14.59 -16.19
C ASN A 265 -0.06 13.60 -17.01
N TRP A 266 -0.58 14.00 -18.16
CA TRP A 266 -1.49 13.17 -18.97
C TRP A 266 -0.93 11.77 -19.29
N HIS A 267 0.37 11.67 -19.57
CA HIS A 267 1.05 10.38 -19.79
C HIS A 267 0.95 9.44 -18.58
N ARG A 268 1.00 9.98 -17.35
CA ARG A 268 0.87 9.17 -16.13
C ARG A 268 -0.55 8.64 -15.94
N ILE A 269 -1.57 9.37 -16.41
CA ILE A 269 -2.96 8.91 -16.39
C ILE A 269 -3.12 7.64 -17.26
N GLU A 270 -2.48 7.59 -18.43
CA GLU A 270 -2.52 6.39 -19.29
C GLU A 270 -1.90 5.17 -18.60
N LEU A 271 -0.77 5.36 -17.89
CA LEU A 271 -0.16 4.32 -17.08
C LEU A 271 -1.11 3.85 -15.96
N THR A 272 -1.73 4.80 -15.24
CA THR A 272 -2.73 4.49 -14.20
C THR A 272 -3.88 3.66 -14.75
N VAL A 273 -4.42 3.99 -15.94
CA VAL A 273 -5.49 3.21 -16.59
C VAL A 273 -5.06 1.77 -16.83
N LYS A 274 -3.84 1.54 -17.33
CA LYS A 274 -3.30 0.19 -17.58
C LYS A 274 -3.15 -0.59 -16.28
N ILE A 275 -2.62 0.04 -15.23
CA ILE A 275 -2.43 -0.59 -13.91
C ILE A 275 -3.78 -0.96 -13.29
N ILE A 276 -4.77 -0.05 -13.30
CA ILE A 276 -6.10 -0.33 -12.74
C ILE A 276 -6.76 -1.50 -13.50
N GLY A 277 -6.57 -1.58 -14.83
CA GLY A 277 -7.08 -2.69 -15.64
C GLY A 277 -6.46 -4.03 -15.24
N VAL A 278 -5.13 -4.08 -15.08
CA VAL A 278 -4.41 -5.29 -14.64
C VAL A 278 -4.77 -5.66 -13.19
N ALA A 279 -4.87 -4.68 -12.29
CA ALA A 279 -5.26 -4.86 -10.90
C ALA A 279 -6.70 -5.42 -10.77
N SER A 280 -7.64 -4.89 -11.55
CA SER A 280 -9.02 -5.39 -11.58
C SER A 280 -9.09 -6.81 -12.13
N PHE A 281 -8.27 -7.12 -13.14
CA PHE A 281 -8.15 -8.47 -13.69
C PHE A 281 -7.59 -9.46 -12.67
N SER A 282 -6.49 -9.12 -12.00
CA SER A 282 -5.84 -9.97 -11.00
C SER A 282 -6.72 -10.20 -9.77
N LEU A 283 -7.44 -9.16 -9.30
CA LEU A 283 -8.39 -9.27 -8.20
C LEU A 283 -9.59 -10.15 -8.58
N SER A 284 -10.08 -10.07 -9.82
CA SER A 284 -11.16 -10.94 -10.31
C SER A 284 -10.79 -12.44 -10.32
N ARG A 285 -9.50 -12.76 -10.39
CA ARG A 285 -8.99 -14.15 -10.28
C ARG A 285 -8.76 -14.59 -8.84
N ASN A 286 -8.72 -13.65 -7.88
CA ASN A 286 -8.40 -13.89 -6.47
C ASN A 286 -9.51 -13.38 -5.53
N LEU A 287 -10.78 -13.62 -5.87
CA LEU A 287 -11.93 -13.17 -5.06
C LEU A 287 -11.95 -13.71 -3.63
N GLY A 288 -11.19 -14.77 -3.33
CA GLY A 288 -11.01 -15.30 -1.97
C GLY A 288 -10.50 -14.26 -0.96
N LEU A 289 -9.81 -13.21 -1.42
CA LEU A 289 -9.37 -12.10 -0.57
C LEU A 289 -10.54 -11.41 0.14
N PHE A 290 -11.71 -11.31 -0.49
CA PHE A 290 -12.92 -10.73 0.12
C PHE A 290 -13.50 -11.57 1.27
N GLY A 291 -13.13 -12.86 1.36
CA GLY A 291 -13.49 -13.71 2.49
C GLY A 291 -12.42 -13.74 3.59
N VAL A 292 -11.15 -13.83 3.18
CA VAL A 292 -10.02 -13.97 4.12
C VAL A 292 -9.80 -12.71 4.95
N LEU A 293 -9.80 -11.52 4.34
CA LEU A 293 -9.48 -10.29 5.07
C LEU A 293 -10.54 -9.94 6.14
N PRO A 294 -11.86 -10.05 5.87
CA PRO A 294 -12.86 -9.91 6.94
C PRO A 294 -12.74 -11.00 8.01
N ALA A 295 -12.39 -12.24 7.63
CA ALA A 295 -12.16 -13.31 8.61
C ALA A 295 -10.98 -12.99 9.55
N LEU A 296 -9.88 -12.43 9.03
CA LEU A 296 -8.77 -11.93 9.84
C LEU A 296 -9.20 -10.80 10.77
N THR A 297 -10.03 -9.87 10.27
CA THR A 297 -10.60 -8.76 11.07
C THR A 297 -11.50 -9.29 12.20
N LEU A 298 -12.34 -10.29 11.91
CA LEU A 298 -13.18 -10.96 12.92
C LEU A 298 -12.33 -11.69 13.95
N GLY A 299 -11.22 -12.31 13.54
CA GLY A 299 -10.24 -12.90 14.45
C GLY A 299 -9.64 -11.88 15.42
N LEU A 300 -9.30 -10.68 14.93
CA LEU A 300 -8.83 -9.58 15.79
C LEU A 300 -9.91 -9.13 16.79
N LEU A 301 -11.17 -9.01 16.35
CA LEU A 301 -12.27 -8.66 17.25
C LEU A 301 -12.51 -9.71 18.34
N ALA A 302 -12.41 -10.99 17.99
CA ALA A 302 -12.49 -12.09 18.95
C ALA A 302 -11.33 -12.05 19.96
N TYR A 303 -10.13 -11.68 19.51
CA TYR A 303 -8.96 -11.46 20.36
C TYR A 303 -9.13 -10.25 21.32
N TYR A 304 -9.82 -9.18 20.91
CA TYR A 304 -10.09 -8.02 21.77
C TYR A 304 -11.16 -8.25 22.83
N ALA A 305 -12.14 -9.10 22.57
CA ALA A 305 -13.23 -9.38 23.51
C ALA A 305 -12.76 -9.69 24.94
N PRO A 306 -11.81 -10.64 25.18
CA PRO A 306 -11.32 -10.90 26.53
C PRO A 306 -10.55 -9.72 27.14
N ILE A 307 -9.79 -8.96 26.35
CA ILE A 307 -9.05 -7.79 26.85
C ILE A 307 -10.02 -6.73 27.39
N VAL A 308 -11.09 -6.42 26.65
CA VAL A 308 -12.12 -5.47 27.10
C VAL A 308 -12.78 -5.95 28.39
N VAL A 309 -13.08 -7.24 28.51
CA VAL A 309 -13.63 -7.84 29.74
C VAL A 309 -12.65 -7.68 30.91
N PHE A 310 -11.36 -7.94 30.70
CA PHE A 310 -10.34 -7.73 31.73
C PHE A 310 -10.19 -6.28 32.15
N LEU A 311 -10.30 -5.33 31.23
CA LEU A 311 -10.30 -3.90 31.55
C LEU A 311 -11.49 -3.52 32.45
N VAL A 312 -12.67 -4.09 32.20
CA VAL A 312 -13.84 -3.87 33.07
C VAL A 312 -13.57 -4.45 34.47
N PHE A 313 -13.03 -5.67 34.57
CA PHE A 313 -12.71 -6.26 35.88
C PHE A 313 -11.59 -5.53 36.62
N ALA A 314 -10.60 -4.98 35.92
CA ALA A 314 -9.55 -4.17 36.53
C ALA A 314 -10.11 -2.95 37.26
N ARG A 315 -11.22 -2.36 36.79
CA ARG A 315 -11.92 -1.26 37.49
C ARG A 315 -12.38 -1.64 38.90
N PHE A 316 -12.69 -2.91 39.12
CA PHE A 316 -13.17 -3.43 40.40
C PHE A 316 -12.03 -3.77 41.38
N ASN A 317 -10.77 -3.50 41.02
CA ASN A 317 -9.63 -3.63 41.92
C ASN A 317 -9.34 -2.27 42.55
N GLY A 318 -9.45 -2.20 43.88
CA GLY A 318 -9.39 -0.96 44.63
C GLY A 318 -9.99 -1.08 46.02
N GLU A 319 -10.00 0.05 46.71
CA GLU A 319 -10.45 0.21 48.09
C GLU A 319 -11.41 1.40 48.20
N VAL A 320 -12.31 1.36 49.18
CA VAL A 320 -13.20 2.48 49.51
C VAL A 320 -12.46 3.41 50.47
N VAL A 321 -12.22 4.65 50.05
CA VAL A 321 -11.43 5.62 50.82
C VAL A 321 -12.26 6.88 51.05
N PRO A 322 -12.21 7.50 52.24
CA PRO A 322 -12.86 8.78 52.48
C PRO A 322 -12.20 9.89 51.66
N LYS A 323 -13.02 10.77 51.09
CA LYS A 323 -12.57 11.96 50.37
C LYS A 323 -13.32 13.17 50.87
N GLU A 324 -12.58 14.24 51.14
CA GLU A 324 -13.14 15.52 51.54
C GLU A 324 -13.52 16.36 50.33
N LYS A 325 -14.70 16.97 50.36
CA LYS A 325 -15.10 18.03 49.42
C LYS A 325 -15.97 19.04 50.15
N ASN A 326 -15.56 20.30 50.16
CA ASN A 326 -16.28 21.40 50.81
C ASN A 326 -16.57 21.17 52.31
N GLY A 327 -15.67 20.51 53.04
CA GLY A 327 -15.83 20.23 54.48
C GLY A 327 -16.69 19.02 54.84
N GLU A 328 -17.27 18.32 53.86
CA GLU A 328 -17.98 17.05 54.05
C GLU A 328 -17.14 15.86 53.54
N TYR A 329 -17.11 14.78 54.33
CA TYR A 329 -16.42 13.53 54.00
C TYR A 329 -17.40 12.55 53.38
N TYR A 330 -17.09 12.06 52.17
CA TYR A 330 -17.85 11.02 51.48
C TYR A 330 -16.92 9.89 51.03
N CYS A 331 -17.47 8.69 50.94
CA CYS A 331 -16.72 7.50 50.57
C CYS A 331 -16.67 7.37 49.05
N VAL A 332 -15.46 7.25 48.50
CA VAL A 332 -15.26 7.09 47.05
C VAL A 332 -14.45 5.84 46.76
N TRP A 333 -14.69 5.27 45.58
CA TRP A 333 -13.86 4.20 45.07
C TRP A 333 -12.50 4.75 44.63
N LYS A 334 -11.42 4.25 45.22
CA LYS A 334 -10.06 4.52 44.81
C LYS A 334 -9.49 3.25 44.18
N GLN A 335 -9.15 3.34 42.90
CA GLN A 335 -8.50 2.23 42.19
C GLN A 335 -7.08 2.01 42.72
N ASP A 336 -6.62 0.77 42.66
CA ASP A 336 -5.22 0.46 42.97
C ASP A 336 -4.27 1.16 41.99
N SER A 337 -3.07 1.49 42.47
CA SER A 337 -2.06 2.24 41.70
C SER A 337 -1.61 1.54 40.41
N TRP A 338 -1.72 0.21 40.33
CA TRP A 338 -1.34 -0.57 39.15
C TRP A 338 -2.42 -0.56 38.05
N VAL A 339 -3.68 -0.24 38.37
CA VAL A 339 -4.81 -0.30 37.42
C VAL A 339 -4.65 0.69 36.26
N PRO A 340 -4.27 1.97 36.46
CA PRO A 340 -3.97 2.89 35.35
C PRO A 340 -2.80 2.44 34.46
N ALA A 341 -1.77 1.83 35.05
CA ALA A 341 -0.65 1.28 34.29
C ALA A 341 -1.11 0.11 33.42
N TYR A 342 -1.95 -0.79 33.96
CA TYR A 342 -2.56 -1.88 33.21
C TYR A 342 -3.44 -1.38 32.05
N TYR A 343 -4.27 -0.35 32.25
CA TYR A 343 -5.03 0.26 31.15
C TYR A 343 -4.10 0.73 30.02
N THR A 344 -3.00 1.38 30.36
CA THR A 344 -2.03 1.87 29.37
C THR A 344 -1.41 0.73 28.58
N PHE A 345 -0.99 -0.34 29.26
CA PHE A 345 -0.45 -1.54 28.60
C PHE A 345 -1.48 -2.24 27.71
N ALA A 346 -2.70 -2.42 28.18
CA ALA A 346 -3.76 -3.07 27.42
C ALA A 346 -4.15 -2.25 26.16
N ILE A 347 -4.26 -0.93 26.30
CA ILE A 347 -4.54 -0.03 25.17
C ILE A 347 -3.38 -0.09 24.17
N LEU A 348 -2.13 0.01 24.62
CA LEU A 348 -0.97 -0.09 23.74
C LEU A 348 -0.95 -1.42 22.96
N THR A 349 -1.26 -2.53 23.64
CA THR A 349 -1.34 -3.87 23.03
C THR A 349 -2.45 -3.96 22.00
N MET A 350 -3.63 -3.40 22.29
CA MET A 350 -4.71 -3.30 21.31
C MET A 350 -4.32 -2.43 20.11
N LEU A 351 -3.70 -1.27 20.34
CA LEU A 351 -3.26 -0.39 19.25
C LEU A 351 -2.22 -1.05 18.35
N TRP A 352 -1.22 -1.72 18.93
CA TRP A 352 -0.18 -2.40 18.16
C TRP A 352 -0.71 -3.64 17.41
N SER A 353 -1.60 -4.42 18.02
CA SER A 353 -2.25 -5.52 17.30
C SER A 353 -3.14 -5.03 16.16
N ALA A 354 -3.82 -3.89 16.30
CA ALA A 354 -4.62 -3.30 15.22
C ALA A 354 -3.74 -2.90 14.03
N THR A 355 -2.64 -2.20 14.27
CA THR A 355 -1.72 -1.79 13.20
C THR A 355 -1.03 -2.99 12.57
N ALA A 356 -0.59 -3.98 13.36
CA ALA A 356 -0.02 -5.21 12.84
C ALA A 356 -1.00 -5.99 11.95
N MET A 357 -2.30 -6.00 12.28
CA MET A 357 -3.31 -6.65 11.44
C MET A 357 -3.60 -5.89 10.14
N ILE A 358 -3.58 -4.55 10.16
CA ILE A 358 -3.68 -3.74 8.93
C ILE A 358 -2.50 -4.07 8.01
N GLU A 359 -1.27 -4.11 8.53
CA GLU A 359 -0.09 -4.48 7.76
C GLU A 359 -0.12 -5.95 7.29
N ALA A 360 -0.71 -6.85 8.09
CA ALA A 360 -0.94 -8.23 7.68
C ALA A 360 -1.91 -8.33 6.49
N HIS A 361 -2.96 -7.49 6.45
CA HIS A 361 -3.85 -7.40 5.28
C HIS A 361 -3.09 -6.98 4.03
N VAL A 362 -2.31 -5.89 4.11
CA VAL A 362 -1.49 -5.40 3.00
C VAL A 362 -0.53 -6.51 2.54
N TYR A 363 0.20 -7.13 3.46
CA TYR A 363 1.14 -8.21 3.14
C TYR A 363 0.46 -9.39 2.43
N VAL A 364 -0.73 -9.84 2.89
CA VAL A 364 -1.45 -10.97 2.28
C VAL A 364 -1.95 -10.62 0.89
N ILE A 365 -2.47 -9.40 0.69
CA ILE A 365 -2.86 -8.90 -0.64
C ILE A 365 -1.64 -8.87 -1.55
N SER A 366 -0.58 -8.17 -1.14
CA SER A 366 0.64 -7.98 -1.92
C SER A 366 1.31 -9.31 -2.28
N GLY A 367 1.41 -10.24 -1.32
CA GLY A 367 1.97 -11.57 -1.54
C GLY A 367 1.13 -12.42 -2.50
N THR A 368 -0.20 -12.33 -2.45
CA THR A 368 -1.09 -13.06 -3.36
C THR A 368 -0.99 -12.54 -4.79
N ILE A 369 -1.02 -11.21 -4.95
CA ILE A 369 -0.97 -10.54 -6.26
C ILE A 369 0.42 -10.69 -6.89
N ALA A 370 1.50 -10.55 -6.12
CA ALA A 370 2.85 -10.72 -6.64
C ALA A 370 3.12 -12.14 -7.15
N GLN A 371 2.60 -13.17 -6.46
CA GLN A 371 2.68 -14.55 -6.97
C GLN A 371 1.96 -14.73 -8.30
N TRP A 372 0.77 -14.12 -8.44
CA TRP A 372 0.03 -14.15 -9.69
C TRP A 372 0.79 -13.40 -10.80
N TYR A 373 1.28 -12.19 -10.51
CA TYR A 373 1.97 -11.33 -11.46
C TYR A 373 3.27 -11.96 -11.99
N PHE A 374 4.08 -12.56 -11.12
CA PHE A 374 5.35 -13.20 -11.49
C PHE A 374 5.23 -14.69 -11.87
N SER A 375 4.01 -15.25 -11.91
CA SER A 375 3.83 -16.64 -12.34
C SER A 375 4.04 -16.78 -13.85
N LYS A 376 4.70 -17.87 -14.28
CA LYS A 376 4.98 -18.14 -15.69
C LYS A 376 3.78 -18.72 -16.46
N ASP A 377 2.75 -19.20 -15.76
CA ASP A 377 1.60 -19.89 -16.35
C ASP A 377 0.29 -19.10 -16.14
N GLU A 378 -0.53 -18.95 -17.20
CA GLU A 378 -1.81 -18.21 -17.17
C GLU A 378 -2.83 -18.73 -16.12
N SER A 379 -2.68 -19.98 -15.66
CA SER A 379 -3.57 -20.59 -14.68
C SER A 379 -3.36 -20.12 -13.24
N GLY A 380 -2.26 -19.43 -12.93
CA GLY A 380 -1.91 -18.96 -11.58
C GLY A 380 -1.76 -20.09 -10.54
N PRO A 381 -1.10 -19.86 -9.40
CA PRO A 381 -0.95 -20.90 -8.38
C PRO A 381 -2.28 -21.10 -7.62
N LYS A 382 -2.84 -22.32 -7.65
CA LYS A 382 -4.09 -22.69 -6.93
C LYS A 382 -4.05 -22.47 -5.40
N ARG A 383 -2.89 -22.11 -4.83
CA ARG A 383 -2.67 -21.95 -3.37
C ARG A 383 -2.03 -20.62 -2.99
N SER A 384 -2.07 -19.60 -3.86
CA SER A 384 -1.34 -18.34 -3.60
C SER A 384 -1.70 -17.67 -2.29
N MET A 385 -3.00 -17.54 -2.03
CA MET A 385 -3.52 -16.94 -0.80
C MET A 385 -3.09 -17.71 0.46
N ARG A 386 -3.13 -19.05 0.42
CA ARG A 386 -2.70 -19.88 1.57
C ARG A 386 -1.21 -19.73 1.83
N SER A 387 -0.40 -19.64 0.79
CA SER A 387 1.04 -19.39 0.94
C SER A 387 1.31 -18.00 1.51
N ALA A 388 0.61 -16.97 1.03
CA ALA A 388 0.76 -15.61 1.54
C ALA A 388 0.38 -15.52 3.02
N LEU A 389 -0.73 -16.13 3.44
CA LEU A 389 -1.15 -16.24 4.84
C LEU A 389 -0.11 -16.95 5.72
N ARG A 390 0.40 -18.10 5.26
CA ARG A 390 1.44 -18.85 5.98
C ARG A 390 2.71 -18.03 6.15
N ASN A 391 3.07 -17.24 5.15
CA ASN A 391 4.25 -16.39 5.20
C ASN A 391 4.04 -15.19 6.15
N ALA A 392 2.85 -14.57 6.11
CA ALA A 392 2.49 -13.45 6.96
C ALA A 392 2.49 -13.82 8.46
N PHE A 393 1.82 -14.91 8.83
CA PHE A 393 1.74 -15.38 10.23
C PHE A 393 2.87 -16.34 10.62
N GLY A 394 3.89 -16.47 9.77
CA GLY A 394 5.02 -17.37 9.99
C GLY A 394 6.35 -16.61 9.84
N PRO A 395 7.18 -16.92 8.82
CA PRO A 395 8.52 -16.34 8.67
C PRO A 395 8.60 -14.80 8.65
N SER A 396 7.60 -14.11 8.12
CA SER A 396 7.59 -12.64 7.98
C SER A 396 6.75 -11.93 9.05
N SER A 397 6.26 -12.65 10.07
CA SER A 397 5.45 -12.06 11.13
C SER A 397 6.20 -11.00 11.94
N GLY A 398 7.51 -11.17 12.18
CA GLY A 398 8.35 -10.16 12.83
C GLY A 398 8.43 -8.84 12.05
N THR A 399 8.55 -8.92 10.72
CA THR A 399 8.58 -7.75 9.84
C THR A 399 7.25 -6.99 9.88
N ILE A 400 6.12 -7.71 9.88
CA ILE A 400 4.78 -7.14 10.01
C ILE A 400 4.59 -6.47 11.38
N CYS A 401 5.01 -7.15 12.47
CA CYS A 401 4.96 -6.59 13.82
C CYS A 401 5.83 -5.33 13.96
N PHE A 402 7.02 -5.31 13.35
CA PHE A 402 7.90 -4.13 13.38
C PHE A 402 7.30 -2.94 12.62
N SER A 403 6.73 -3.17 11.43
CA SER A 403 6.02 -2.12 10.68
C SER A 403 4.82 -1.58 11.46
N GLY A 404 4.02 -2.47 12.07
CA GLY A 404 2.91 -2.08 12.93
C GLY A 404 3.35 -1.25 14.14
N LEU A 405 4.48 -1.60 14.77
CA LEU A 405 5.07 -0.83 15.88
C LEU A 405 5.50 0.55 15.44
N LEU A 406 6.17 0.65 14.28
CA LEU A 406 6.63 1.91 13.71
C LEU A 406 5.47 2.87 13.46
N ILE A 407 4.33 2.38 12.94
CA ILE A 407 3.12 3.20 12.80
C ILE A 407 2.60 3.70 14.16
N VAL A 408 2.56 2.83 15.18
CA VAL A 408 2.12 3.23 16.52
C VAL A 408 3.03 4.32 17.09
N VAL A 409 4.34 4.16 16.98
CA VAL A 409 5.32 5.15 17.44
C VAL A 409 5.15 6.47 16.69
N VAL A 410 5.06 6.43 15.35
CA VAL A 410 4.87 7.63 14.53
C VAL A 410 3.60 8.39 14.91
N ARG A 411 2.48 7.68 15.10
CA ARG A 411 1.21 8.28 15.52
C ARG A 411 1.26 8.84 16.94
N MET A 412 1.95 8.17 17.85
CA MET A 412 2.15 8.65 19.22
C MET A 412 2.97 9.94 19.22
N VAL A 413 4.08 9.98 18.48
CA VAL A 413 4.93 11.18 18.34
C VAL A 413 4.14 12.31 17.67
N ARG A 414 3.39 12.03 16.61
CA ARG A 414 2.51 13.03 15.95
C ARG A 414 1.53 13.63 16.94
N SER A 415 0.85 12.78 17.73
CA SER A 415 -0.07 13.24 18.77
C SER A 415 0.64 14.10 19.82
N MET A 416 1.85 13.73 20.27
CA MET A 416 2.62 14.54 21.22
C MET A 416 2.97 15.91 20.66
N VAL A 417 3.48 15.95 19.42
CA VAL A 417 3.82 17.19 18.71
C VAL A 417 2.58 18.09 18.54
N ASP A 418 1.43 17.50 18.23
CA ASP A 418 0.18 18.24 18.07
C ASP A 418 -0.41 18.75 19.41
N ASN A 419 -0.17 18.03 20.51
CA ASN A 419 -0.66 18.37 21.85
C ASN A 419 0.28 19.28 22.65
N ALA A 420 1.53 19.49 22.22
CA ALA A 420 2.49 20.44 22.82
C ALA A 420 2.09 21.92 22.63
N LYS A 421 0.79 22.20 22.52
CA LYS A 421 0.21 23.44 22.00
C LYS A 421 -0.43 24.33 23.07
N GLN A 422 -0.09 24.17 24.35
CA GLN A 422 -0.74 24.94 25.41
C GLN A 422 0.08 26.08 26.03
N GLU A 423 1.39 26.20 25.80
CA GLU A 423 2.17 27.22 26.53
C GLU A 423 2.94 28.25 25.70
N ASP A 424 3.20 28.09 24.40
CA ASP A 424 3.81 29.21 23.63
C ASP A 424 3.52 29.18 22.11
N SER A 425 2.88 30.25 21.63
CA SER A 425 2.56 30.52 20.23
C SER A 425 3.73 31.19 19.49
N GLY A 426 4.94 30.61 19.59
CA GLY A 426 6.09 31.05 18.81
C GLY A 426 6.04 30.57 17.36
N ILE A 427 6.42 31.41 16.40
CA ILE A 427 6.56 31.04 14.97
C ILE A 427 7.48 29.82 14.79
N VAL A 428 8.52 29.69 15.62
CA VAL A 428 9.45 28.55 15.62
C VAL A 428 8.72 27.23 15.94
N ASN A 429 7.77 27.25 16.88
CA ASN A 429 6.99 26.07 17.24
C ASN A 429 6.08 25.61 16.07
N ILE A 430 5.52 26.57 15.33
CA ILE A 430 4.73 26.28 14.12
C ILE A 430 5.60 25.63 13.03
N ILE A 431 6.80 26.17 12.78
CA ILE A 431 7.73 25.62 11.79
C ILE A 431 8.19 24.22 12.20
N LEU A 432 8.60 24.03 13.46
CA LEU A 432 9.03 22.73 13.98
C LEU A 432 7.91 21.68 13.86
N ARG A 433 6.68 22.06 14.18
CA ARG A 433 5.50 21.19 14.04
C ARG A 433 5.22 20.80 12.59
N PHE A 434 5.32 21.75 11.67
CA PHE A 434 5.17 21.47 10.25
C PHE A 434 6.25 20.50 9.75
N CYS A 435 7.52 20.75 10.09
CA CYS A 435 8.64 19.89 9.74
C CYS A 435 8.50 18.48 10.33
N ALA A 436 8.14 18.37 11.61
CA ALA A 436 7.93 17.09 12.28
C ALA A 436 6.77 16.32 11.64
N ASN A 437 5.63 16.97 11.39
CA ASN A 437 4.49 16.32 10.74
C ASN A 437 4.80 15.89 9.31
N THR A 438 5.61 16.65 8.59
CA THR A 438 6.07 16.29 7.24
C THR A 438 6.98 15.06 7.28
N LEU A 439 7.96 15.03 8.19
CA LEU A 439 8.86 13.89 8.38
C LEU A 439 8.10 12.61 8.76
N LEU A 440 7.19 12.71 9.73
CA LEU A 440 6.36 11.59 10.18
C LEU A 440 5.47 11.05 9.05
N SER A 441 4.95 11.93 8.19
CA SER A 441 4.15 11.53 7.03
C SER A 441 4.99 10.84 5.96
N ALA A 442 6.24 11.29 5.75
CA ALA A 442 7.17 10.63 4.84
C ALA A 442 7.53 9.21 5.32
N VAL A 443 7.71 9.02 6.63
CA VAL A 443 7.97 7.71 7.23
C VAL A 443 6.78 6.76 7.01
N GLU A 444 5.54 7.22 7.24
CA GLU A 444 4.34 6.41 6.95
C GLU A 444 4.22 6.05 5.47
N PHE A 445 4.51 7.01 4.58
CA PHE A 445 4.50 6.78 3.14
C PHE A 445 5.51 5.69 2.74
N VAL A 446 6.75 5.76 3.22
CA VAL A 446 7.76 4.72 2.93
C VAL A 446 7.37 3.38 3.54
N ASN A 447 6.82 3.36 4.76
CA ASN A 447 6.38 2.14 5.44
C ASN A 447 5.32 1.39 4.61
N LYS A 448 4.35 2.12 4.02
CA LYS A 448 3.30 1.56 3.16
C LYS A 448 3.87 0.70 2.02
N PHE A 449 4.82 1.24 1.24
CA PHE A 449 5.47 0.49 0.16
C PHE A 449 6.45 -0.59 0.67
N THR A 450 7.05 -0.37 1.85
CA THR A 450 8.02 -1.30 2.46
C THR A 450 7.40 -2.67 2.72
N ILE A 451 6.16 -2.71 3.24
CA ILE A 451 5.46 -3.97 3.48
C ILE A 451 5.11 -4.69 2.17
N THR A 452 4.74 -3.95 1.12
CA THR A 452 4.54 -4.52 -0.22
C THR A 452 5.82 -5.15 -0.76
N PHE A 453 6.97 -4.50 -0.60
CA PHE A 453 8.28 -5.07 -0.95
C PHE A 453 8.63 -6.31 -0.13
N ALA A 454 8.41 -6.26 1.19
CA ALA A 454 8.65 -7.41 2.07
C ALA A 454 7.78 -8.62 1.69
N ALA A 455 6.55 -8.39 1.22
CA ALA A 455 5.69 -9.45 0.70
C ALA A 455 6.23 -10.09 -0.59
N ILE A 456 6.82 -9.29 -1.49
CA ILE A 456 7.40 -9.76 -2.75
C ILE A 456 8.70 -10.54 -2.50
N THR A 457 9.65 -9.94 -1.77
CA THR A 457 11.02 -10.48 -1.61
C THR A 457 11.15 -11.48 -0.47
N GLY A 458 10.37 -11.31 0.60
CA GLY A 458 10.53 -12.07 1.84
C GLY A 458 11.72 -11.62 2.70
N GLU A 459 12.25 -10.42 2.45
CA GLU A 459 13.34 -9.85 3.25
C GLU A 459 12.86 -9.18 4.54
N ALA A 460 13.81 -8.91 5.45
CA ALA A 460 13.59 -8.14 6.66
C ALA A 460 13.13 -6.70 6.37
N TYR A 461 12.57 -6.02 7.38
CA TYR A 461 12.03 -4.67 7.22
C TYR A 461 13.07 -3.68 6.69
N CYS A 462 14.23 -3.56 7.34
CA CYS A 462 15.22 -2.54 6.98
C CYS A 462 15.75 -2.74 5.54
N THR A 463 15.95 -3.99 5.14
CA THR A 463 16.35 -4.33 3.77
C THR A 463 15.25 -3.96 2.77
N SER A 464 13.99 -4.27 3.08
CA SER A 464 12.83 -3.91 2.24
C SER A 464 12.63 -2.39 2.16
N ALA A 465 12.86 -1.66 3.26
CA ALA A 465 12.79 -0.21 3.31
C ALA A 465 13.87 0.45 2.45
N LYS A 466 15.11 -0.09 2.48
CA LYS A 466 16.19 0.37 1.61
C LYS A 466 15.83 0.18 0.13
N MET A 467 15.32 -0.99 -0.25
CA MET A 467 14.87 -1.26 -1.63
C MET A 467 13.74 -0.31 -2.05
N THR A 468 12.78 -0.08 -1.14
CA THR A 468 11.67 0.84 -1.35
C THR A 468 12.17 2.26 -1.59
N TYR A 469 13.06 2.75 -0.73
CA TYR A 469 13.67 4.07 -0.87
C TYR A 469 14.42 4.25 -2.19
N GLU A 470 15.22 3.26 -2.61
CA GLU A 470 15.93 3.32 -3.89
C GLU A 470 15.00 3.38 -5.10
N LEU A 471 13.92 2.60 -5.10
CA LEU A 471 12.92 2.63 -6.17
C LEU A 471 12.16 3.96 -6.17
N LEU A 472 11.73 4.41 -4.99
CA LEU A 472 11.03 5.68 -4.83
C LEU A 472 11.92 6.86 -5.23
N LYS A 473 13.20 6.89 -4.85
CA LYS A 473 14.13 7.98 -5.21
C LYS A 473 14.22 8.24 -6.72
N ARG A 474 14.16 7.18 -7.53
CA ARG A 474 14.27 7.27 -9.01
C ARG A 474 12.94 7.62 -9.68
N ASN A 475 11.82 7.33 -9.02
CA ASN A 475 10.50 7.33 -9.63
C ASN A 475 9.40 7.98 -8.76
N LEU A 476 9.73 8.79 -7.75
CA LEU A 476 8.87 9.18 -6.62
C LEU A 476 7.51 9.76 -7.02
N LEU A 477 7.47 10.54 -8.09
CA LEU A 477 6.25 11.21 -8.55
C LEU A 477 5.23 10.26 -9.19
N SER A 478 5.70 9.12 -9.70
CA SER A 478 4.86 8.12 -10.36
C SER A 478 3.92 7.36 -9.39
N PRO A 479 4.39 6.75 -8.28
CA PRO A 479 3.52 6.06 -7.33
C PRO A 479 2.52 7.02 -6.68
N VAL A 480 2.97 8.19 -6.23
CA VAL A 480 2.11 9.19 -5.58
C VAL A 480 0.96 9.61 -6.50
N PHE A 481 1.28 9.82 -7.79
CA PHE A 481 0.26 10.19 -8.77
C PHE A 481 -0.73 9.04 -9.02
N VAL A 482 -0.24 7.82 -9.21
CA VAL A 482 -1.09 6.63 -9.41
C VAL A 482 -2.03 6.45 -8.24
N GLU A 483 -1.52 6.46 -7.01
CA GLU A 483 -2.28 6.31 -5.76
C GLU A 483 -3.36 7.39 -5.59
N THR A 484 -2.98 8.65 -5.82
CA THR A 484 -3.91 9.79 -5.67
C THR A 484 -5.04 9.68 -6.69
N VAL A 485 -4.71 9.39 -7.95
CA VAL A 485 -5.71 9.30 -9.02
C VAL A 485 -6.61 8.08 -8.83
N SER A 486 -6.05 6.89 -8.58
CA SER A 486 -6.84 5.66 -8.39
C SER A 486 -7.80 5.79 -7.22
N THR A 487 -7.31 6.19 -6.04
CA THR A 487 -8.11 6.26 -4.81
C THR A 487 -9.29 7.23 -4.97
N ARG A 488 -9.04 8.41 -5.54
CA ARG A 488 -10.09 9.43 -5.72
C ARG A 488 -11.16 8.95 -6.69
N ILE A 489 -10.77 8.35 -7.81
CA ILE A 489 -11.69 7.77 -8.81
C ILE A 489 -12.57 6.70 -8.17
N LEU A 490 -11.96 5.77 -7.44
CA LEU A 490 -12.66 4.66 -6.79
C LEU A 490 -13.70 5.15 -5.77
N VAL A 491 -13.31 6.09 -4.90
CA VAL A 491 -14.22 6.70 -3.92
C VAL A 491 -15.37 7.43 -4.62
N GLY A 492 -15.09 8.17 -5.69
CA GLY A 492 -16.10 8.89 -6.46
C GLY A 492 -17.14 7.96 -7.08
N ILE A 493 -16.71 6.86 -7.71
CA ILE A 493 -17.61 5.86 -8.33
C ILE A 493 -18.58 5.29 -7.28
N ILE A 494 -18.05 4.93 -6.11
CA ILE A 494 -18.84 4.28 -5.06
C ILE A 494 -19.79 5.26 -4.38
N PHE A 495 -19.38 6.51 -4.18
CA PHE A 495 -20.27 7.54 -3.68
C PHE A 495 -21.49 7.74 -4.59
N VAL A 496 -21.27 7.79 -5.92
CA VAL A 496 -22.35 7.92 -6.91
C VAL A 496 -23.26 6.69 -6.90
N LEU A 497 -22.69 5.49 -6.96
CA LEU A 497 -23.47 4.25 -6.97
C LEU A 497 -24.29 4.07 -5.68
N SER A 498 -23.69 4.37 -4.52
CA SER A 498 -24.40 4.29 -3.25
C SER A 498 -25.52 5.32 -3.17
N THR A 499 -25.30 6.54 -3.66
CA THR A 499 -26.34 7.58 -3.68
C THR A 499 -27.53 7.20 -4.56
N ILE A 500 -27.28 6.63 -5.75
CA ILE A 500 -28.33 6.10 -6.63
C ILE A 500 -29.12 4.99 -5.91
N TYR A 501 -28.42 4.08 -5.23
CA TYR A 501 -29.05 3.02 -4.44
C TYR A 501 -29.89 3.57 -3.29
N ALA A 502 -29.43 4.60 -2.58
CA ALA A 502 -30.15 5.24 -1.49
C ALA A 502 -31.48 5.84 -1.95
N ILE A 503 -31.47 6.51 -3.11
CA ILE A 503 -32.68 7.05 -3.74
C ILE A 503 -33.65 5.92 -4.10
N LEU A 504 -33.13 4.82 -4.67
CA LEU A 504 -33.95 3.64 -5.00
C LEU A 504 -34.59 3.03 -3.74
N VAL A 505 -33.82 2.83 -2.68
CA VAL A 505 -34.32 2.32 -1.39
C VAL A 505 -35.37 3.26 -0.82
N PHE A 506 -35.14 4.57 -0.86
CA PHE A 506 -36.10 5.56 -0.40
C PHE A 506 -37.44 5.44 -1.12
N VAL A 507 -37.43 5.33 -2.45
CA VAL A 507 -38.66 5.19 -3.26
C VAL A 507 -39.37 3.88 -2.94
N VAL A 508 -38.64 2.76 -2.86
CA VAL A 508 -39.22 1.43 -2.60
C VAL A 508 -39.82 1.34 -1.19
N VAL A 509 -39.09 1.80 -0.17
CA VAL A 509 -39.56 1.74 1.22
C VAL A 509 -40.76 2.67 1.41
N ARG A 510 -40.76 3.86 0.80
CA ARG A 510 -41.92 4.77 0.85
C ARG A 510 -43.16 4.19 0.20
N ALA A 511 -42.98 3.41 -0.88
CA ALA A 511 -44.09 2.73 -1.55
C ALA A 511 -44.60 1.49 -0.77
N ALA A 512 -43.69 0.75 -0.13
CA ALA A 512 -44.01 -0.48 0.58
C ALA A 512 -44.48 -0.26 2.03
N SER A 513 -44.08 0.85 2.64
CA SER A 513 -44.37 1.17 4.04
C SER A 513 -44.81 2.62 4.17
N HIS A 514 -45.94 2.86 4.84
CA HIS A 514 -46.43 4.20 5.17
C HIS A 514 -45.63 4.87 6.31
N LEU A 515 -44.32 4.61 6.38
CA LEU A 515 -43.41 5.22 7.34
C LEU A 515 -43.07 6.62 6.82
N GLY A 516 -43.46 7.67 7.54
CA GLY A 516 -43.26 9.06 7.12
C GLY A 516 -41.77 9.47 7.11
N ILE A 517 -41.35 10.19 8.14
CA ILE A 517 -39.98 10.73 8.25
C ILE A 517 -38.94 9.61 8.45
N GLU A 518 -39.36 8.49 9.05
CA GLU A 518 -38.49 7.35 9.34
C GLU A 518 -37.92 6.67 8.08
N THR A 519 -38.59 6.81 6.93
CA THR A 519 -38.09 6.28 5.65
C THR A 519 -36.78 6.94 5.22
N TYR A 520 -36.58 8.23 5.52
CA TYR A 520 -35.31 8.92 5.25
C TYR A 520 -34.16 8.32 6.05
N LEU A 521 -34.43 7.98 7.32
CA LEU A 521 -33.44 7.37 8.20
C LEU A 521 -33.09 5.93 7.74
N ILE A 522 -34.08 5.14 7.31
CA ILE A 522 -33.84 3.81 6.73
C ILE A 522 -32.97 3.91 5.47
N ALA A 523 -33.29 4.83 4.56
CA ALA A 523 -32.51 5.05 3.33
C ALA A 523 -31.08 5.52 3.63
N ALA A 524 -30.90 6.43 4.60
CA ALA A 524 -29.58 6.90 5.03
C ALA A 524 -28.73 5.78 5.66
N LEU A 525 -29.34 4.90 6.46
CA LEU A 525 -28.64 3.75 7.04
C LEU A 525 -28.28 2.70 5.97
N ALA A 526 -29.15 2.48 4.98
CA ALA A 526 -28.86 1.62 3.84
C ALA A 526 -27.72 2.18 2.97
N TRP A 527 -27.72 3.49 2.72
CA TRP A 527 -26.63 4.21 2.05
C TRP A 527 -25.29 4.03 2.77
N LEU A 528 -25.30 4.24 4.09
CA LEU A 528 -24.12 4.09 4.93
C LEU A 528 -23.59 2.65 4.89
N LEU A 529 -24.48 1.66 5.00
CA LEU A 529 -24.11 0.24 4.93
C LEU A 529 -23.46 -0.10 3.58
N LEU A 530 -24.07 0.31 2.47
CA LEU A 530 -23.52 0.06 1.14
C LEU A 530 -22.18 0.78 0.93
N MET A 531 -22.07 2.04 1.39
CA MET A 531 -20.81 2.79 1.38
C MET A 531 -19.70 2.05 2.14
N VAL A 532 -19.99 1.48 3.31
CA VAL A 532 -19.00 0.73 4.10
C VAL A 532 -18.55 -0.53 3.37
N VAL A 533 -19.49 -1.31 2.80
CA VAL A 533 -19.14 -2.54 2.08
C VAL A 533 -18.34 -2.23 0.81
N LEU A 534 -18.74 -1.23 0.04
CA LEU A 534 -18.00 -0.81 -1.15
C LEU A 534 -16.68 -0.12 -0.80
N GLY A 535 -16.59 0.58 0.33
CA GLY A 535 -15.34 1.14 0.84
C GLY A 535 -14.32 0.06 1.19
N PHE A 536 -14.77 -1.06 1.78
CA PHE A 536 -13.91 -2.23 1.97
C PHE A 536 -13.43 -2.80 0.62
N PHE A 537 -14.29 -2.82 -0.40
CA PHE A 537 -13.89 -3.19 -1.75
C PHE A 537 -12.79 -2.26 -2.32
N VAL A 538 -12.92 -0.94 -2.17
CA VAL A 538 -11.87 0.02 -2.58
C VAL A 538 -10.60 -0.23 -1.84
N PHE A 539 -10.66 -0.44 -0.53
CA PHE A 539 -9.48 -0.73 0.27
C PHE A 539 -8.71 -1.94 -0.29
N VAL A 540 -9.40 -3.04 -0.60
CA VAL A 540 -8.74 -4.20 -1.22
C VAL A 540 -8.16 -3.85 -2.59
N LEU A 541 -8.94 -3.20 -3.45
CA LEU A 541 -8.50 -2.87 -4.81
C LEU A 541 -7.35 -1.85 -4.83
N ASP A 542 -7.31 -0.89 -3.92
CA ASP A 542 -6.23 0.10 -3.80
C ASP A 542 -4.89 -0.57 -3.47
N ASN A 543 -4.89 -1.48 -2.49
CA ASN A 543 -3.69 -2.29 -2.17
C ASN A 543 -3.26 -3.19 -3.34
N VAL A 544 -4.21 -3.71 -4.14
CA VAL A 544 -3.90 -4.47 -5.36
C VAL A 544 -3.27 -3.56 -6.42
N ILE A 545 -3.83 -2.36 -6.63
CA ILE A 545 -3.29 -1.36 -7.57
C ILE A 545 -1.85 -1.00 -7.19
N GLU A 546 -1.61 -0.74 -5.91
CA GLU A 546 -0.27 -0.45 -5.39
C GLU A 546 0.69 -1.63 -5.63
N THR A 547 0.26 -2.86 -5.32
CA THR A 547 1.09 -4.04 -5.54
C THR A 547 1.44 -4.22 -7.02
N VAL A 548 0.46 -4.08 -7.92
CA VAL A 548 0.68 -4.18 -9.36
C VAL A 548 1.61 -3.06 -9.84
N TYR A 549 1.45 -1.84 -9.31
CA TYR A 549 2.37 -0.74 -9.60
C TYR A 549 3.81 -1.07 -9.18
N VAL A 550 4.01 -1.57 -7.96
CA VAL A 550 5.35 -1.96 -7.47
C VAL A 550 5.94 -3.08 -8.33
N CYS A 551 5.15 -4.09 -8.70
CA CYS A 551 5.60 -5.16 -9.57
C CYS A 551 5.99 -4.64 -10.97
N TYR A 552 5.17 -3.74 -11.54
CA TYR A 552 5.47 -3.05 -12.79
C TYR A 552 6.74 -2.20 -12.69
N ALA A 553 6.93 -1.48 -11.59
CA ALA A 553 8.12 -0.65 -11.38
C ALA A 553 9.39 -1.51 -11.28
N ILE A 554 9.33 -2.64 -10.57
CA ILE A 554 10.42 -3.62 -10.51
C ILE A 554 10.74 -4.17 -11.91
N ASP A 555 9.74 -4.55 -12.69
CA ASP A 555 9.94 -5.07 -14.05
C ASP A 555 10.42 -4.02 -15.03
N ARG A 556 9.96 -2.79 -14.91
CA ARG A 556 10.47 -1.67 -15.72
C ARG A 556 11.91 -1.36 -15.37
N ASP A 557 12.27 -1.28 -14.09
CA ASP A 557 13.65 -1.05 -13.65
C ASP A 557 14.57 -2.19 -14.07
N ARG A 558 14.08 -3.45 -14.11
CA ARG A 558 14.79 -4.57 -14.74
C ARG A 558 14.91 -4.37 -16.24
N GLY A 559 13.82 -4.05 -16.93
CA GLY A 559 13.83 -3.74 -18.36
C GLY A 559 14.89 -2.70 -18.69
N GLU A 560 14.93 -1.59 -17.95
CA GLU A 560 15.95 -0.54 -18.08
C GLU A 560 17.34 -0.99 -17.66
N ALA A 561 17.50 -1.82 -16.61
CA ALA A 561 18.81 -2.37 -16.25
C ALA A 561 19.35 -3.37 -17.28
N THR A 562 18.46 -4.04 -18.02
CA THR A 562 18.78 -5.06 -19.03
C THR A 562 18.87 -4.50 -20.45
N THR A 563 18.20 -3.37 -20.72
CA THR A 563 18.39 -2.56 -21.93
C THR A 563 19.42 -1.44 -21.74
N GLY A 564 19.83 -1.17 -20.50
CA GLY A 564 20.73 -0.07 -20.13
C GLY A 564 22.21 -0.33 -20.41
N MET A 565 22.49 -1.42 -21.12
CA MET A 565 23.80 -1.67 -21.71
C MET A 565 23.81 -1.05 -23.09
N TRP A 566 24.45 0.11 -23.20
CA TRP A 566 24.56 0.82 -24.47
C TRP A 566 25.49 0.04 -25.40
N VAL A 567 25.05 -0.27 -26.61
CA VAL A 567 25.90 -0.92 -27.61
C VAL A 567 26.69 0.16 -28.31
N THR A 568 28.04 0.10 -28.24
CA THR A 568 28.87 1.09 -28.94
C THR A 568 28.65 1.04 -30.44
N ASP A 569 28.79 2.17 -31.13
CA ASP A 569 28.68 2.20 -32.59
C ASP A 569 29.77 1.36 -33.28
N GLU A 570 30.91 1.15 -32.60
CA GLU A 570 31.93 0.20 -33.03
C GLU A 570 31.38 -1.23 -33.16
N CYS A 571 30.55 -1.69 -32.23
CA CYS A 571 29.91 -3.01 -32.32
C CYS A 571 29.00 -3.12 -33.55
N LYS A 572 28.25 -2.05 -33.86
CA LYS A 572 27.36 -2.00 -35.03
C LYS A 572 28.17 -1.99 -36.32
N ASN A 573 29.18 -1.14 -36.41
CA ASN A 573 30.01 -0.99 -37.59
C ASN A 573 30.75 -2.29 -37.91
N SER A 574 31.33 -2.93 -36.88
CA SER A 574 32.02 -4.22 -37.03
C SER A 574 31.07 -5.31 -37.51
N TYR A 575 29.85 -5.37 -36.98
CA TYR A 575 28.84 -6.31 -37.42
C TYR A 575 28.36 -6.06 -38.86
N MET A 576 28.19 -4.79 -39.25
CA MET A 576 27.81 -4.44 -40.62
C MET A 576 28.92 -4.79 -41.61
N ASP A 577 30.19 -4.59 -41.24
CA ASP A 577 31.35 -4.97 -42.02
C ASP A 577 31.48 -6.50 -42.16
N MET A 578 31.16 -7.27 -41.11
CA MET A 578 31.01 -8.72 -41.22
C MET A 578 29.86 -9.10 -42.16
N LYS A 579 28.65 -8.59 -41.93
CA LYS A 579 27.43 -9.03 -42.61
C LYS A 579 27.47 -8.72 -44.11
N TRP A 580 27.87 -7.50 -44.48
CA TRP A 580 27.79 -7.01 -45.85
C TRP A 580 29.10 -7.08 -46.60
N LYS A 581 30.21 -6.69 -45.96
CA LYS A 581 31.53 -6.69 -46.62
C LYS A 581 32.26 -8.03 -46.48
N LYS A 582 31.77 -8.94 -45.63
CA LYS A 582 32.35 -10.27 -45.38
C LYS A 582 33.84 -10.23 -44.99
N VAL A 583 34.27 -9.13 -44.34
CA VAL A 583 35.68 -8.90 -43.94
C VAL A 583 36.05 -9.68 -42.69
N HIS A 584 35.06 -10.03 -41.86
CA HIS A 584 35.25 -10.70 -40.58
C HIS A 584 34.47 -12.01 -40.55
N ARG A 585 35.08 -13.06 -39.97
CA ARG A 585 34.42 -14.38 -39.81
C ARG A 585 33.66 -14.49 -38.50
N TYR A 586 34.17 -13.86 -37.43
CA TYR A 586 33.48 -13.77 -36.16
C TYR A 586 33.77 -12.44 -35.46
N ILE A 587 32.90 -12.07 -34.51
CA ILE A 587 33.09 -10.94 -33.59
C ILE A 587 32.74 -11.42 -32.19
N VAL A 588 33.59 -11.15 -31.22
CA VAL A 588 33.34 -11.37 -29.80
C VAL A 588 33.05 -10.01 -29.16
N PHE A 589 31.99 -9.93 -28.37
CA PHE A 589 31.57 -8.77 -27.61
C PHE A 589 31.72 -9.03 -26.12
N LYS A 590 32.14 -7.99 -25.39
CA LYS A 590 32.17 -7.97 -23.93
C LYS A 590 31.29 -6.86 -23.38
N ILE A 591 30.81 -7.09 -22.17
CA ILE A 591 30.17 -6.09 -21.33
C ILE A 591 31.24 -5.47 -20.43
N ASP A 592 31.43 -4.15 -20.52
CA ASP A 592 32.17 -3.42 -19.50
C ASP A 592 31.20 -2.96 -18.40
N GLU A 593 31.30 -3.59 -17.23
CA GLU A 593 30.43 -3.31 -16.08
C GLU A 593 30.55 -1.86 -15.59
N LYS A 594 31.74 -1.24 -15.71
CA LYS A 594 32.00 0.10 -15.17
C LYS A 594 31.33 1.18 -16.02
N SER A 595 31.49 1.08 -17.34
CA SER A 595 30.93 2.05 -18.29
C SER A 595 29.51 1.72 -18.74
N ARG A 596 28.98 0.54 -18.38
CA ARG A 596 27.69 0.03 -18.86
C ARG A 596 27.59 0.00 -20.39
N LEU A 597 28.70 -0.27 -21.07
CA LEU A 597 28.78 -0.37 -22.53
C LEU A 597 29.03 -1.81 -22.96
N VAL A 598 28.36 -2.24 -24.03
CA VAL A 598 28.77 -3.42 -24.81
C VAL A 598 29.80 -2.95 -25.82
N THR A 599 31.00 -3.53 -25.75
CA THR A 599 32.15 -3.20 -26.60
C THR A 599 32.62 -4.43 -27.37
N VAL A 600 33.36 -4.20 -28.45
CA VAL A 600 34.01 -5.27 -29.19
C VAL A 600 35.21 -5.75 -28.38
N ASP A 601 35.29 -7.05 -28.14
CA ASP A 601 36.41 -7.69 -27.45
C ASP A 601 37.44 -8.22 -28.45
N LYS A 602 36.98 -8.88 -29.53
CA LYS A 602 37.83 -9.37 -30.62
C LYS A 602 37.06 -9.40 -31.93
N VAL A 603 37.74 -9.06 -33.03
CA VAL A 603 37.23 -9.25 -34.38
C VAL A 603 38.12 -10.27 -35.09
N GLY A 604 37.52 -11.34 -35.61
CA GLY A 604 38.23 -12.37 -36.35
C GLY A 604 38.56 -11.93 -37.78
N GLY A 605 39.81 -12.12 -38.19
CA GLY A 605 40.23 -11.86 -39.57
C GLY A 605 39.54 -12.77 -40.60
N PRO A 606 39.64 -12.45 -41.91
CA PRO A 606 38.99 -13.23 -42.98
C PRO A 606 39.51 -14.67 -43.13
N GLY A 607 40.74 -14.93 -42.66
CA GLY A 607 41.37 -16.25 -42.66
C GLY A 607 41.22 -17.04 -41.35
N GLU A 608 40.61 -16.45 -40.32
CA GLU A 608 40.39 -17.12 -39.04
C GLU A 608 39.13 -18.01 -39.11
N ASN A 609 39.19 -19.16 -38.45
CA ASN A 609 38.16 -20.18 -38.50
C ASN A 609 37.39 -20.30 -37.18
N TYR A 610 36.57 -21.35 -37.05
CA TYR A 610 35.77 -21.58 -35.85
C TYR A 610 36.61 -21.88 -34.60
N GLU A 611 37.75 -22.54 -34.75
CA GLU A 611 38.62 -22.87 -33.62
C GLU A 611 39.25 -21.60 -33.04
N ASP A 612 39.57 -20.62 -33.89
CA ASP A 612 40.06 -19.31 -33.45
C ASP A 612 39.01 -18.53 -32.64
N LEU A 613 37.73 -18.66 -33.01
CA LEU A 613 36.62 -18.13 -32.23
C LEU A 613 36.50 -18.84 -30.87
N ALA A 614 36.53 -20.17 -30.86
CA ALA A 614 36.44 -20.94 -29.62
C ALA A 614 37.61 -20.63 -28.67
N ALA A 615 38.82 -20.42 -29.21
CA ALA A 615 40.00 -20.00 -28.45
C ALA A 615 39.91 -18.56 -27.92
N ALA A 616 39.10 -17.70 -28.54
CA ALA A 616 38.88 -16.32 -28.11
C ALA A 616 37.90 -16.20 -26.92
N LEU A 617 37.19 -17.27 -26.55
CA LEU A 617 36.24 -17.25 -25.44
C LEU A 617 36.93 -17.64 -24.11
N PRO A 618 36.83 -16.80 -23.06
CA PRO A 618 37.46 -17.06 -21.77
C PRO A 618 36.74 -18.16 -20.98
N LYS A 619 37.46 -18.88 -20.11
CA LYS A 619 36.87 -19.96 -19.28
C LYS A 619 36.22 -19.45 -17.98
N ASP A 620 36.60 -18.26 -17.53
CA ASP A 620 36.25 -17.67 -16.24
C ASP A 620 35.26 -16.49 -16.36
N ASP A 621 34.90 -16.07 -17.57
CA ASP A 621 34.02 -14.93 -17.82
C ASP A 621 33.05 -15.16 -18.99
N CYS A 622 31.95 -14.40 -19.01
CA CYS A 622 30.92 -14.52 -20.05
C CYS A 622 31.26 -13.63 -21.26
N ARG A 623 30.80 -14.01 -22.45
CA ARG A 623 30.94 -13.22 -23.70
C ARG A 623 29.74 -13.44 -24.61
N TYR A 624 29.52 -12.51 -25.54
CA TYR A 624 28.70 -12.81 -26.73
C TYR A 624 29.61 -12.97 -27.93
N ALA A 625 29.25 -13.84 -28.85
CA ALA A 625 29.93 -13.94 -30.13
C ALA A 625 28.93 -14.00 -31.28
N VAL A 626 29.33 -13.52 -32.43
CA VAL A 626 28.62 -13.71 -33.68
C VAL A 626 29.56 -14.35 -34.68
N PHE A 627 29.09 -15.39 -35.35
CA PHE A 627 29.86 -16.18 -36.30
C PHE A 627 29.09 -16.32 -37.61
N ASP A 628 29.73 -15.97 -38.73
CA ASP A 628 29.16 -16.15 -40.07
C ASP A 628 29.62 -17.49 -40.65
N PHE A 629 28.72 -18.47 -40.63
CA PHE A 629 29.01 -19.82 -41.10
C PHE A 629 28.61 -19.98 -42.57
N ASP A 630 29.59 -20.21 -43.43
CA ASP A 630 29.43 -20.54 -44.84
C ASP A 630 29.37 -22.05 -45.07
N PHE A 631 28.42 -22.47 -45.90
CA PHE A 631 28.27 -23.87 -46.29
C PHE A 631 27.81 -23.98 -47.75
N VAL A 632 28.12 -25.13 -48.35
CA VAL A 632 27.70 -25.47 -49.71
C VAL A 632 26.51 -26.42 -49.61
N THR A 633 25.40 -26.05 -50.24
CA THR A 633 24.20 -26.89 -50.31
C THR A 633 24.38 -28.02 -51.33
N VAL A 634 23.50 -29.03 -51.28
CA VAL A 634 23.53 -30.20 -52.19
C VAL A 634 23.48 -29.78 -53.66
N ASP A 635 22.81 -28.66 -53.96
CA ASP A 635 22.72 -28.06 -55.29
C ASP A 635 23.97 -27.24 -55.69
N ASN A 636 25.09 -27.45 -54.99
CA ASN A 636 26.36 -26.73 -55.14
C ASN A 636 26.24 -25.19 -55.01
N CYS A 637 25.19 -24.70 -54.32
CA CYS A 637 25.00 -23.29 -54.05
C CYS A 637 25.64 -22.90 -52.72
N LYS A 638 26.49 -21.87 -52.72
CA LYS A 638 27.10 -21.29 -51.51
C LYS A 638 26.05 -20.47 -50.75
N LYS A 639 25.83 -20.79 -49.48
CA LYS A 639 24.96 -20.03 -48.56
C LYS A 639 25.74 -19.70 -47.28
N SER A 640 25.33 -18.64 -46.60
CA SER A 640 25.87 -18.27 -45.29
C SER A 640 24.75 -18.03 -44.30
N LYS A 641 24.90 -18.49 -43.05
CA LYS A 641 23.98 -18.21 -41.95
C LYS A 641 24.76 -17.62 -40.77
N ILE A 642 24.20 -16.60 -40.14
CA ILE A 642 24.82 -15.91 -39.02
C ILE A 642 24.31 -16.52 -37.72
N PHE A 643 25.23 -16.96 -36.87
CA PHE A 643 24.96 -17.53 -35.56
C PHE A 643 25.31 -16.53 -34.47
N PHE A 644 24.43 -16.35 -33.50
CA PHE A 644 24.69 -15.60 -32.27
C PHE A 644 24.89 -16.57 -31.12
N ILE A 645 26.03 -16.49 -30.46
CA ILE A 645 26.46 -17.39 -29.39
C ILE A 645 26.53 -16.60 -28.09
N ALA A 646 25.75 -17.00 -27.10
CA ALA A 646 25.84 -16.51 -25.73
C ALA A 646 26.69 -17.47 -24.89
N TRP A 647 27.93 -17.07 -24.63
CA TRP A 647 28.91 -17.86 -23.88
C TRP A 647 28.85 -17.54 -22.39
N SER A 648 28.58 -18.56 -21.57
CA SER A 648 28.45 -18.41 -20.11
C SER A 648 29.04 -19.62 -19.38
N PRO A 649 30.38 -19.67 -19.20
CA PRO A 649 31.05 -20.84 -18.68
C PRO A 649 30.68 -21.11 -17.22
N THR A 650 30.70 -22.37 -16.80
CA THR A 650 30.30 -22.79 -15.45
C THR A 650 31.13 -22.12 -14.36
N GLU A 651 32.41 -21.82 -14.63
CA GLU A 651 33.33 -21.18 -13.68
C GLU A 651 33.14 -19.66 -13.55
N SER A 652 32.34 -19.03 -14.41
CA SER A 652 32.11 -17.58 -14.34
C SER A 652 31.32 -17.14 -13.10
N ARG A 653 31.58 -15.90 -12.68
CA ARG A 653 30.91 -15.28 -11.51
C ARG A 653 29.40 -15.25 -11.72
N ILE A 654 28.64 -15.60 -10.68
CA ILE A 654 27.16 -15.60 -10.71
C ILE A 654 26.61 -14.24 -11.18
N ARG A 655 27.21 -13.14 -10.70
CA ARG A 655 26.86 -11.78 -11.13
C ARG A 655 27.06 -11.54 -12.62
N ALA A 656 28.18 -12.00 -13.19
CA ALA A 656 28.47 -11.89 -14.62
C ALA A 656 27.47 -12.72 -15.45
N LYS A 657 27.15 -13.94 -15.02
CA LYS A 657 26.13 -14.78 -15.68
C LYS A 657 24.78 -14.10 -15.75
N ILE A 658 24.34 -13.51 -14.64
CA ILE A 658 23.07 -12.76 -14.59
C ILE A 658 23.14 -11.56 -15.53
N LEU A 659 24.24 -10.79 -15.50
CA LEU A 659 24.41 -9.60 -16.32
C LEU A 659 24.37 -9.93 -17.83
N TYR A 660 25.08 -10.96 -18.28
CA TYR A 660 25.07 -11.39 -19.68
C TYR A 660 23.76 -12.11 -20.08
N ALA A 661 23.15 -12.92 -19.20
CA ALA A 661 21.86 -13.54 -19.53
C ALA A 661 20.78 -12.48 -19.76
N THR A 662 20.81 -11.42 -18.96
CA THR A 662 19.77 -10.39 -18.97
C THR A 662 20.01 -9.30 -20.01
N SER A 663 21.27 -8.95 -20.32
CA SER A 663 21.62 -7.93 -21.32
C SER A 663 21.57 -8.42 -22.78
N LYS A 664 21.44 -9.74 -23.00
CA LYS A 664 21.45 -10.38 -24.33
C LYS A 664 20.46 -9.73 -25.30
N ALA A 665 19.25 -9.45 -24.83
CA ALA A 665 18.18 -8.90 -25.66
C ALA A 665 18.50 -7.50 -26.21
N GLY A 666 19.26 -6.69 -25.47
CA GLY A 666 19.69 -5.36 -25.91
C GLY A 666 20.60 -5.43 -27.12
N LEU A 667 21.67 -6.21 -27.04
CA LEU A 667 22.60 -6.42 -28.15
C LEU A 667 21.91 -7.09 -29.36
N ARG A 668 21.09 -8.12 -29.10
CA ARG A 668 20.41 -8.89 -30.15
C ARG A 668 19.50 -8.04 -31.04
N ARG A 669 18.84 -7.00 -30.49
CA ARG A 669 17.98 -6.07 -31.24
C ARG A 669 18.77 -5.20 -32.22
N VAL A 670 20.02 -4.90 -31.89
CA VAL A 670 20.90 -4.06 -32.72
C VAL A 670 21.51 -4.87 -33.87
N LEU A 671 21.71 -6.17 -33.66
CA LEU A 671 22.31 -7.08 -34.63
C LEU A 671 21.22 -7.76 -35.48
N ASP A 672 20.72 -7.05 -36.50
CA ASP A 672 19.68 -7.57 -37.38
C ASP A 672 20.22 -8.61 -38.40
N GLY A 673 19.47 -9.67 -38.68
CA GLY A 673 19.83 -10.72 -39.65
C GLY A 673 20.53 -11.96 -39.06
N ILE A 674 20.57 -12.12 -37.74
CA ILE A 674 21.00 -13.37 -37.09
C ILE A 674 19.98 -14.48 -37.39
N SER A 675 20.47 -15.62 -37.89
CA SER A 675 19.67 -16.78 -38.28
C SER A 675 19.36 -17.71 -37.11
N TYR A 676 20.34 -17.94 -36.22
CA TYR A 676 20.19 -18.85 -35.08
C TYR A 676 20.87 -18.29 -33.83
N GLU A 677 20.25 -18.57 -32.69
CA GLU A 677 20.81 -18.31 -31.37
C GLU A 677 21.24 -19.62 -30.70
N LEU A 678 22.44 -19.60 -30.13
CA LEU A 678 23.04 -20.68 -29.37
C LEU A 678 23.46 -20.13 -28.01
N GLN A 679 23.20 -20.89 -26.96
CA GLN A 679 23.69 -20.61 -25.62
C GLN A 679 24.56 -21.79 -25.20
N ALA A 680 25.78 -21.51 -24.75
CA ALA A 680 26.76 -22.53 -24.41
C ALA A 680 27.41 -22.21 -23.06
N THR A 681 27.53 -23.24 -22.24
CA THR A 681 28.19 -23.23 -20.93
C THR A 681 29.49 -24.01 -20.93
N ASP A 682 29.69 -24.85 -21.95
CA ASP A 682 30.89 -25.64 -22.19
C ASP A 682 31.24 -25.58 -23.70
N PRO A 683 32.54 -25.62 -24.10
CA PRO A 683 32.91 -25.55 -25.51
C PRO A 683 32.31 -26.69 -26.36
N THR A 684 32.00 -27.84 -25.74
CA THR A 684 31.36 -28.97 -26.41
C THR A 684 29.93 -28.66 -26.87
N GLU A 685 29.19 -27.82 -26.14
CA GLU A 685 27.82 -27.40 -26.48
C GLU A 685 27.77 -26.45 -27.68
N MET A 686 28.92 -25.86 -28.00
CA MET A 686 29.16 -25.09 -29.22
C MET A 686 30.16 -25.82 -30.12
N GLY A 687 30.12 -27.14 -30.23
CA GLY A 687 30.92 -27.83 -31.25
C GLY A 687 30.58 -27.35 -32.67
N ILE A 688 31.56 -27.35 -33.58
CA ILE A 688 31.32 -27.01 -35.00
C ILE A 688 30.24 -27.90 -35.63
N ASP A 689 30.11 -29.14 -35.15
CA ASP A 689 29.09 -30.09 -35.61
C ASP A 689 27.68 -29.64 -35.24
N VAL A 690 27.50 -29.00 -34.07
CA VAL A 690 26.22 -28.42 -33.63
C VAL A 690 25.82 -27.26 -34.54
N ILE A 691 26.78 -26.44 -34.95
CA ILE A 691 26.54 -25.32 -35.88
C ILE A 691 26.18 -25.85 -37.26
N LYS A 692 26.93 -26.85 -37.76
CA LYS A 692 26.64 -27.52 -39.04
C LYS A 692 25.25 -28.12 -39.07
N ASP A 693 24.85 -28.82 -38.01
CA ASP A 693 23.53 -29.46 -37.94
C ASP A 693 22.39 -28.46 -37.87
N ARG A 694 22.58 -27.29 -37.24
CA ARG A 694 21.61 -26.20 -37.27
C ARG A 694 21.64 -25.40 -38.58
N ALA A 695 22.74 -25.45 -39.32
CA ALA A 695 22.90 -24.73 -40.58
C ALA A 695 22.25 -25.45 -41.77
N LYS A 696 22.22 -26.80 -41.75
CA LYS A 696 21.43 -27.62 -42.69
C LYS A 696 19.96 -27.20 -42.67
#